data_AF-A0A182E3K9-F1
#
_entry.id   AF-A0A182E3K9-F1
#
_cell.length_a   1.000
_cell.length_b   1.000
_cell.length_c   1.000
_cell.angle_alpha   90.00
_cell.angle_beta   90.00
_cell.angle_gamma   90.00
#
_symmetry.space_group_name_H-M   'P 1'
#
loop_
_entity.id
_entity.type
_entity.pdbx_description
1 polymer ?
#
loop_
_entity_poly.entity_id
_entity_poly.type
_entity_poly.pdbx_seq_one_letter_code
_entity_poly.pdbx_strand_id
1 'polypeptide(L)'
;MFLKGIDIGIGDVVFFKKGFNRNGAETFDEAVAAVASEAVVHTALLYDDTGQWLIHATQESGVCQESLMNVVEKLQPESFEIYRAQVPQIVRISATQWAKSKMGSNYNDIFSSNMCDSEGNEAFYCCQLVMKSYEAAGIHDFCPSHQLNFNDSNGKLLPFWEEYYRKRSLSVPQGISGSHPAKLIHSKYLKLHFARFCMPLIKFTVPKTIDKALHFIRGSRVALTATKYFDVYQPRNGEILTQCGCADTEVIDEVIKDADKAQQSWAALNAQKRGTILRKAASIIRDVKNELAYLETIDCGKPIEESRWDMENSAETFEFFAGVAHNIAGNHFPLSNDNYAYTERVPLGVVGAIGVWNYPMQTAAWKIAPALMCGNAVIYKPSPFAPVTSVILAQILQAAGLPDGGEGETGQAICEHAGINKVTFTGSTKTGSKILASCSLLGRIKPVTLELGGKSAMIVCEDADIEVAVTGALMANFFSQGAVCSNATKVLVHISCYDEFRRKVVKQTTNLAVGDPLLKETKIGATISCEHLNKVKAYIDEAVQQGAKLLCGGDKVKVKNLEDGYYLSPAVLDSITEEMRIYKEEIFGAAMLIIPFQNNEDAIRMANDTSYGLAADAMIPYGGMKQSGFGRENGVAALEAFSQLKSVFVNASEKLDNPFL
;
A
#
# COMPACT_ATOMS: atom_id res chain seq x y z
N MET A 1 -20.64 -2.26 13.48
CA MET A 1 -19.21 -2.44 13.83
C MET A 1 -18.29 -1.83 12.77
N PHE A 2 -18.52 -2.09 11.47
CA PHE A 2 -17.66 -1.67 10.36
C PHE A 2 -17.51 -0.16 10.13
N LEU A 3 -18.53 0.63 10.46
CA LEU A 3 -18.55 2.07 10.22
C LEU A 3 -18.33 2.90 11.49
N LYS A 4 -18.10 2.24 12.64
CA LYS A 4 -17.85 2.93 13.90
C LYS A 4 -16.56 3.75 13.75
N GLY A 5 -16.55 5.01 14.17
CA GLY A 5 -15.38 5.90 14.10
C GLY A 5 -15.02 6.42 12.71
N ILE A 6 -15.87 6.15 11.70
CA ILE A 6 -15.75 6.72 10.36
C ILE A 6 -16.80 7.84 10.26
N ASP A 7 -16.45 9.01 9.73
CA ASP A 7 -17.41 10.10 9.50
C ASP A 7 -18.38 9.68 8.38
N ILE A 8 -19.39 8.91 8.73
CA ILE A 8 -20.51 8.53 7.88
C ILE A 8 -21.76 9.08 8.53
N GLY A 9 -22.54 9.83 7.75
CA GLY A 9 -23.66 10.60 8.27
C GLY A 9 -24.96 10.21 7.61
N ILE A 10 -26.06 10.55 8.28
CA ILE A 10 -27.40 10.48 7.72
C ILE A 10 -27.41 11.09 6.31
N GLY A 11 -28.06 10.38 5.39
CA GLY A 11 -28.22 10.72 3.97
C GLY A 11 -27.03 10.36 3.07
N ASP A 12 -25.91 9.89 3.60
CA ASP A 12 -24.84 9.36 2.76
C ASP A 12 -25.35 8.17 1.92
N VAL A 13 -24.79 8.01 0.72
CA VAL A 13 -25.29 7.05 -0.26
C VAL A 13 -24.36 5.84 -0.32
N VAL A 14 -24.92 4.66 -0.14
CA VAL A 14 -24.20 3.39 -0.26
C VAL A 14 -24.43 2.82 -1.66
N PHE A 15 -23.37 2.33 -2.28
CA PHE A 15 -23.38 1.64 -3.57
C PHE A 15 -22.81 0.24 -3.39
N PHE A 16 -23.56 -0.76 -3.80
CA PHE A 16 -23.14 -2.16 -3.76
C PHE A 16 -22.69 -2.59 -5.16
N LYS A 17 -21.53 -3.24 -5.21
CA LYS A 17 -20.87 -3.63 -6.46
C LYS A 17 -20.74 -5.14 -6.57
N LYS A 18 -20.88 -5.66 -7.79
CA LYS A 18 -20.74 -7.08 -8.13
C LYS A 18 -20.14 -7.23 -9.54
N GLY A 19 -18.89 -7.69 -9.64
CA GLY A 19 -18.17 -7.98 -10.86
C GLY A 19 -18.66 -9.25 -11.57
N PHE A 20 -18.53 -9.29 -12.91
CA PHE A 20 -19.05 -10.42 -13.70
C PHE A 20 -18.22 -10.78 -14.94
N ASN A 21 -18.33 -12.07 -15.30
CA ASN A 21 -18.17 -12.61 -16.65
C ASN A 21 -19.38 -12.17 -17.50
N ARG A 22 -19.15 -11.43 -18.59
CA ARG A 22 -20.19 -10.73 -19.37
C ARG A 22 -21.17 -11.60 -20.17
N ASN A 23 -21.14 -12.92 -20.03
CA ASN A 23 -21.91 -13.83 -20.88
C ASN A 23 -23.06 -14.47 -20.09
N GLY A 24 -24.28 -13.95 -20.28
CA GLY A 24 -25.52 -14.55 -19.82
C GLY A 24 -25.98 -14.11 -18.42
N ALA A 25 -26.42 -12.85 -18.27
CA ALA A 25 -27.08 -12.40 -17.04
C ALA A 25 -28.37 -13.21 -16.81
N GLU A 26 -28.38 -14.08 -15.79
CA GLU A 26 -29.51 -14.97 -15.47
C GLU A 26 -30.32 -14.43 -14.28
N THR A 27 -29.70 -13.59 -13.44
CA THR A 27 -30.33 -12.96 -12.27
C THR A 27 -30.63 -11.48 -12.50
N PHE A 28 -31.52 -10.91 -11.68
CA PHE A 28 -31.91 -9.50 -11.76
C PHE A 28 -30.70 -8.57 -11.56
N ASP A 29 -29.89 -8.80 -10.52
CA ASP A 29 -28.73 -7.97 -10.21
C ASP A 29 -27.67 -8.03 -11.33
N GLU A 30 -27.46 -9.21 -11.92
CA GLU A 30 -26.57 -9.38 -13.08
C GLU A 30 -27.06 -8.58 -14.29
N ALA A 31 -28.38 -8.59 -14.55
CA ALA A 31 -28.96 -7.86 -15.67
C ALA A 31 -28.89 -6.35 -15.47
N VAL A 32 -28.95 -5.86 -14.22
CA VAL A 32 -28.73 -4.45 -13.86
C VAL A 32 -27.26 -4.05 -14.04
N ALA A 33 -26.30 -4.87 -13.62
CA ALA A 33 -24.88 -4.57 -13.84
C ALA A 33 -24.47 -4.62 -15.32
N ALA A 34 -25.00 -5.56 -16.10
CA ALA A 34 -24.57 -5.84 -17.46
C ALA A 34 -24.83 -4.68 -18.46
N VAL A 35 -25.73 -3.76 -18.12
CA VAL A 35 -26.13 -2.64 -18.99
C VAL A 35 -25.33 -1.36 -18.74
N ALA A 36 -24.40 -1.39 -17.77
CA ALA A 36 -23.60 -0.23 -17.35
C ALA A 36 -22.09 -0.50 -17.39
N SER A 37 -21.30 0.58 -17.48
CA SER A 37 -19.83 0.51 -17.47
C SER A 37 -19.24 0.22 -16.09
N GLU A 38 -20.00 0.50 -15.03
CA GLU A 38 -19.62 0.24 -13.65
C GLU A 38 -20.46 -0.88 -13.06
N ALA A 39 -19.84 -1.73 -12.26
CA ALA A 39 -20.42 -2.92 -11.67
C ALA A 39 -21.35 -2.64 -10.47
N VAL A 40 -22.06 -1.50 -10.46
CA VAL A 40 -22.94 -1.10 -9.36
C VAL A 40 -24.33 -1.71 -9.57
N VAL A 41 -24.71 -2.64 -8.70
CA VAL A 41 -25.98 -3.38 -8.79
C VAL A 41 -27.09 -2.75 -7.96
N HIS A 42 -26.74 -2.08 -6.85
CA HIS A 42 -27.73 -1.57 -5.91
C HIS A 42 -27.25 -0.30 -5.20
N THR A 43 -28.18 0.50 -4.69
CA THR A 43 -27.86 1.70 -3.92
C THR A 43 -28.86 1.94 -2.79
N ALA A 44 -28.42 2.59 -1.72
CA ALA A 44 -29.22 2.84 -0.53
C ALA A 44 -28.85 4.18 0.14
N LEU A 45 -29.78 4.74 0.92
CA LEU A 45 -29.53 5.89 1.80
C LEU A 45 -29.22 5.44 3.22
N LEU A 46 -28.21 6.05 3.84
CA LEU A 46 -27.95 5.86 5.26
C LEU A 46 -28.97 6.61 6.10
N TYR A 47 -29.62 5.87 6.98
CA TYR A 47 -30.78 6.35 7.72
C TYR A 47 -30.43 6.97 9.08
N ASP A 48 -29.36 6.50 9.71
CA ASP A 48 -28.98 6.92 11.06
C ASP A 48 -27.50 7.29 11.17
N ASP A 49 -27.15 7.99 12.25
CA ASP A 49 -25.78 8.46 12.49
C ASP A 49 -24.83 7.31 12.89
N THR A 50 -25.35 6.10 13.13
CA THR A 50 -24.49 4.93 13.37
C THR A 50 -23.95 4.33 12.06
N GLY A 51 -24.54 4.72 10.93
CA GLY A 51 -24.28 4.20 9.59
C GLY A 51 -24.75 2.76 9.40
N GLN A 52 -25.40 2.14 10.39
CA GLN A 52 -25.72 0.71 10.33
C GLN A 52 -27.06 0.43 9.65
N TRP A 53 -27.86 1.47 9.40
CA TRP A 53 -29.20 1.32 8.85
C TRP A 53 -29.31 1.99 7.50
N LEU A 54 -29.96 1.27 6.58
CA LEU A 54 -30.18 1.67 5.21
C LEU A 54 -31.67 1.79 4.95
N ILE A 55 -32.07 2.81 4.19
CA ILE A 55 -33.35 2.86 3.50
C ILE A 55 -33.09 2.64 2.01
N HIS A 56 -33.76 1.65 1.44
CA HIS A 56 -33.64 1.26 0.05
C HIS A 56 -34.94 0.63 -0.46
N ALA A 57 -34.99 0.32 -1.75
CA ALA A 57 -36.13 -0.38 -2.34
C ALA A 57 -35.69 -1.70 -2.97
N THR A 58 -36.37 -2.79 -2.64
CA THR A 58 -36.08 -4.16 -3.12
C THR A 58 -37.32 -4.79 -3.76
N GLN A 59 -37.14 -5.75 -4.66
CA GLN A 59 -38.27 -6.46 -5.30
C GLN A 59 -39.15 -7.19 -4.29
N GLU A 60 -38.56 -7.63 -3.17
CA GLU A 60 -39.22 -8.47 -2.17
C GLU A 60 -40.06 -7.65 -1.19
N SER A 61 -39.60 -6.45 -0.83
CA SER A 61 -40.14 -5.68 0.29
C SER A 61 -40.54 -4.25 -0.07
N GLY A 62 -40.42 -3.86 -1.34
CA GLY A 62 -40.61 -2.47 -1.75
C GLY A 62 -39.61 -1.57 -1.01
N VAL A 63 -40.05 -0.37 -0.63
CA VAL A 63 -39.25 0.55 0.19
C VAL A 63 -39.21 0.03 1.63
N CYS A 64 -38.01 -0.32 2.08
CA CYS A 64 -37.79 -0.93 3.38
C CYS A 64 -36.57 -0.35 4.09
N GLN A 65 -36.49 -0.61 5.39
CA GLN A 65 -35.34 -0.30 6.22
C GLN A 65 -34.67 -1.60 6.66
N GLU A 66 -33.37 -1.72 6.42
CA GLU A 66 -32.59 -2.91 6.80
C GLU A 66 -31.23 -2.52 7.37
N SER A 67 -30.63 -3.42 8.15
CA SER A 67 -29.24 -3.23 8.57
C SER A 67 -28.32 -3.40 7.37
N LEU A 68 -27.21 -2.64 7.32
CA LEU A 68 -26.18 -2.79 6.29
C LEU A 68 -25.73 -4.25 6.12
N MET A 69 -25.63 -4.99 7.24
CA MET A 69 -25.24 -6.40 7.21
C MET A 69 -26.27 -7.30 6.57
N ASN A 70 -27.56 -7.10 6.86
CA ASN A 70 -28.62 -7.88 6.22
C ASN A 70 -28.62 -7.63 4.70
N VAL A 71 -28.38 -6.38 4.27
CA VAL A 71 -28.28 -6.05 2.84
C VAL A 71 -27.05 -6.72 2.21
N VAL A 72 -25.90 -6.71 2.89
CA VAL A 72 -24.69 -7.41 2.43
C VAL A 72 -24.91 -8.92 2.34
N GLU A 73 -25.57 -9.54 3.32
CA GLU A 73 -25.87 -10.98 3.32
C GLU A 73 -26.84 -11.37 2.19
N LYS A 74 -27.84 -10.53 1.91
CA LYS A 74 -28.83 -10.76 0.84
C LYS A 74 -28.27 -10.54 -0.55
N LEU A 75 -27.67 -9.38 -0.80
CA LEU A 75 -27.15 -9.02 -2.13
C LEU A 75 -25.89 -9.82 -2.47
N GLN A 76 -25.17 -10.30 -1.45
CA GLN A 76 -23.85 -10.90 -1.59
C GLN A 76 -22.96 -10.05 -2.53
N PRO A 77 -22.77 -8.75 -2.23
CA PRO A 77 -21.97 -7.89 -3.06
C PRO A 77 -20.49 -8.29 -2.95
N GLU A 78 -19.72 -8.01 -3.98
CA GLU A 78 -18.27 -8.18 -3.96
C GLU A 78 -17.60 -7.08 -3.14
N SER A 79 -18.12 -5.87 -3.26
CA SER A 79 -17.71 -4.71 -2.49
C SER A 79 -18.88 -3.74 -2.32
N PHE A 80 -18.76 -2.83 -1.36
CA PHE A 80 -19.61 -1.65 -1.31
C PHE A 80 -18.81 -0.40 -1.03
N GLU A 81 -19.35 0.72 -1.45
CA GLU A 81 -18.77 2.04 -1.31
C GLU A 81 -19.81 2.98 -0.72
N ILE A 82 -19.38 3.82 0.22
CA ILE A 82 -20.21 4.86 0.82
C ILE A 82 -19.68 6.20 0.36
N TYR A 83 -20.57 6.99 -0.22
CA TYR A 83 -20.28 8.32 -0.71
C TYR A 83 -20.97 9.36 0.18
N ARG A 84 -20.18 10.32 0.65
CA ARG A 84 -20.66 11.49 1.38
C ARG A 84 -21.33 12.45 0.40
N ALA A 85 -22.60 12.75 0.63
CA ALA A 85 -23.29 13.80 -0.11
C ALA A 85 -22.82 15.18 0.35
N GLN A 86 -22.16 15.92 -0.55
CA GLN A 86 -21.60 17.25 -0.37
C GLN A 86 -22.69 18.33 -0.41
N VAL A 87 -23.67 18.20 0.48
CA VAL A 87 -24.78 19.13 0.69
C VAL A 87 -24.92 19.41 2.19
N PRO A 88 -25.57 20.52 2.60
CA PRO A 88 -25.75 20.83 4.02
C PRO A 88 -26.36 19.66 4.79
N GLN A 89 -25.94 19.43 6.03
CA GLN A 89 -26.43 18.31 6.85
C GLN A 89 -27.96 18.30 6.96
N ILE A 90 -28.59 19.47 7.07
CA ILE A 90 -30.06 19.59 7.10
C ILE A 90 -30.74 19.04 5.84
N VAL A 91 -30.10 19.17 4.67
CA VAL A 91 -30.59 18.62 3.39
C VAL A 91 -30.51 17.10 3.42
N ARG A 92 -29.40 16.54 3.92
CA ARG A 92 -29.24 15.08 4.05
C ARG A 92 -30.25 14.46 5.02
N ILE A 93 -30.52 15.14 6.14
CA ILE A 93 -31.55 14.74 7.10
C ILE A 93 -32.94 14.80 6.45
N SER A 94 -33.27 15.88 5.75
CA SER A 94 -34.55 16.04 5.04
C SER A 94 -34.76 14.96 3.98
N ALA A 95 -33.74 14.67 3.16
CA ALA A 95 -33.78 13.60 2.17
C ALA A 95 -34.06 12.24 2.80
N THR A 96 -33.38 11.95 3.92
CA THR A 96 -33.56 10.70 4.66
C THR A 96 -34.96 10.59 5.29
N GLN A 97 -35.49 11.68 5.83
CA GLN A 97 -36.86 11.73 6.38
C GLN A 97 -37.89 11.48 5.28
N TRP A 98 -37.69 12.04 4.09
CA TRP A 98 -38.54 11.78 2.94
C TRP A 98 -38.49 10.30 2.54
N ALA A 99 -37.29 9.72 2.39
CA ALA A 99 -37.13 8.29 2.10
C ALA A 99 -37.85 7.41 3.14
N LYS A 100 -37.74 7.76 4.43
CA LYS A 100 -38.43 7.07 5.51
C LYS A 100 -39.95 7.15 5.39
N SER A 101 -40.49 8.29 4.98
CA SER A 101 -41.93 8.46 4.77
C SER A 101 -42.50 7.56 3.67
N LYS A 102 -41.64 7.01 2.81
CA LYS A 102 -41.99 6.07 1.73
C LYS A 102 -41.87 4.61 2.13
N MET A 103 -41.49 4.28 3.37
CA MET A 103 -41.43 2.88 3.81
C MET A 103 -42.80 2.21 3.65
N GLY A 104 -42.80 1.01 3.07
CA GLY A 104 -44.02 0.27 2.73
C GLY A 104 -44.58 0.56 1.33
N SER A 105 -44.08 1.58 0.61
CA SER A 105 -44.39 1.75 -0.82
C SER A 105 -43.84 0.57 -1.63
N ASN A 106 -44.48 0.26 -2.76
CA ASN A 106 -44.15 -0.91 -3.58
C ASN A 106 -42.80 -0.76 -4.30
N TYR A 107 -42.29 -1.88 -4.84
CA TYR A 107 -41.15 -1.83 -5.75
C TYR A 107 -41.61 -1.40 -7.15
N ASN A 108 -40.94 -0.39 -7.73
CA ASN A 108 -41.24 0.05 -9.09
C ASN A 108 -40.68 -0.99 -10.08
N ASP A 109 -41.49 -1.99 -10.38
CA ASP A 109 -41.14 -3.17 -11.17
C ASP A 109 -41.08 -2.90 -12.67
N ILE A 110 -41.49 -1.71 -13.12
CA ILE A 110 -41.50 -1.27 -14.52
C ILE A 110 -40.56 -0.09 -14.79
N PHE A 111 -39.80 0.33 -13.78
CA PHE A 111 -38.85 1.45 -13.82
C PHE A 111 -39.45 2.76 -14.35
N SER A 112 -40.73 2.99 -14.05
CA SER A 112 -41.49 4.14 -14.54
C SER A 112 -40.99 5.46 -13.94
N SER A 113 -41.02 6.55 -14.70
CA SER A 113 -40.59 7.88 -14.23
C SER A 113 -41.60 8.55 -13.29
N ASN A 114 -42.88 8.11 -13.32
CA ASN A 114 -43.96 8.62 -12.48
C ASN A 114 -44.05 7.93 -11.10
N MET A 115 -43.11 7.04 -10.75
CA MET A 115 -43.05 6.36 -9.45
C MET A 115 -44.26 5.46 -9.22
N CYS A 116 -44.66 4.72 -10.25
CA CYS A 116 -45.74 3.75 -10.19
C CYS A 116 -45.26 2.35 -10.58
N ASP A 117 -45.78 1.32 -9.92
CA ASP A 117 -45.60 -0.07 -10.36
C ASP A 117 -46.54 -0.42 -11.52
N SER A 118 -46.48 -1.67 -11.99
CA SER A 118 -47.35 -2.20 -13.04
C SER A 118 -48.84 -2.21 -12.70
N GLU A 119 -49.20 -2.08 -11.41
CA GLU A 119 -50.59 -2.00 -10.92
C GLU A 119 -51.07 -0.56 -10.70
N GLY A 120 -50.18 0.43 -10.89
CA GLY A 120 -50.48 1.86 -10.72
C GLY A 120 -50.36 2.37 -9.28
N ASN A 121 -49.83 1.56 -8.36
CA ASN A 121 -49.59 1.98 -6.98
C ASN A 121 -48.28 2.77 -6.88
N GLU A 122 -48.16 3.64 -5.86
CA GLU A 122 -46.91 4.35 -5.59
C GLU A 122 -45.78 3.36 -5.31
N ALA A 123 -44.69 3.49 -6.07
CA ALA A 123 -43.60 2.54 -6.05
C ALA A 123 -42.24 3.17 -6.39
N PHE A 124 -41.16 2.58 -5.87
CA PHE A 124 -39.79 3.04 -6.09
C PHE A 124 -38.84 1.88 -6.36
N TYR A 125 -37.84 2.09 -7.21
CA TYR A 125 -36.62 1.26 -7.23
C TYR A 125 -35.47 2.02 -6.57
N CYS A 126 -34.40 1.31 -6.21
CA CYS A 126 -33.37 1.81 -5.29
C CYS A 126 -32.74 3.15 -5.71
N CYS A 127 -32.33 3.29 -6.97
CA CYS A 127 -31.76 4.55 -7.49
C CYS A 127 -32.79 5.69 -7.57
N GLN A 128 -34.03 5.40 -7.97
CA GLN A 128 -35.09 6.39 -8.03
C GLN A 128 -35.43 6.93 -6.63
N LEU A 129 -35.47 6.05 -5.62
CA LEU A 129 -35.70 6.44 -4.23
C LEU A 129 -34.65 7.46 -3.75
N VAL A 130 -33.36 7.16 -3.96
CA VAL A 130 -32.25 8.07 -3.56
C VAL A 130 -32.37 9.43 -4.27
N MET A 131 -32.56 9.41 -5.59
CA MET A 131 -32.70 10.63 -6.38
C MET A 131 -33.88 11.48 -5.92
N LYS A 132 -35.06 10.87 -5.73
CA LYS A 132 -36.28 11.57 -5.31
C LYS A 132 -36.21 12.11 -3.88
N SER A 133 -35.48 11.42 -3.01
CA SER A 133 -35.20 11.89 -1.65
C SER A 133 -34.45 13.22 -1.65
N TYR A 134 -33.40 13.32 -2.47
CA TYR A 134 -32.63 14.55 -2.60
C TYR A 134 -33.38 15.65 -3.37
N GLU A 135 -34.18 15.27 -4.37
CA GLU A 135 -35.08 16.20 -5.07
C GLU A 135 -36.09 16.84 -4.10
N ALA A 136 -36.72 16.04 -3.23
CA ALA A 136 -37.63 16.52 -2.19
C ALA A 136 -36.95 17.42 -1.16
N ALA A 137 -35.63 17.26 -0.96
CA ALA A 137 -34.80 18.12 -0.12
C ALA A 137 -34.26 19.36 -0.85
N GLY A 138 -34.66 19.60 -2.10
CA GLY A 138 -34.32 20.79 -2.89
C GLY A 138 -33.13 20.64 -3.84
N ILE A 139 -32.60 19.43 -4.05
CA ILE A 139 -31.50 19.14 -4.97
C ILE A 139 -32.01 18.39 -6.20
N HIS A 140 -32.47 19.13 -7.20
CA HIS A 140 -33.16 18.57 -8.38
C HIS A 140 -32.24 17.89 -9.40
N ASP A 141 -30.94 18.15 -9.36
CA ASP A 141 -29.92 17.61 -10.27
C ASP A 141 -28.96 16.65 -9.55
N PHE A 142 -29.44 15.99 -8.49
CA PHE A 142 -28.62 15.08 -7.68
C PHE A 142 -28.08 13.90 -8.50
N CYS A 143 -28.88 13.32 -9.40
CA CYS A 143 -28.42 12.28 -10.33
C CYS A 143 -28.13 12.92 -11.70
N PRO A 144 -27.00 12.60 -12.36
CA PRO A 144 -26.79 12.96 -13.76
C PRO A 144 -27.93 12.42 -14.65
N SER A 145 -28.28 13.18 -15.69
CA SER A 145 -29.29 12.76 -16.67
C SER A 145 -28.95 11.39 -17.26
N HIS A 146 -29.93 10.49 -17.29
CA HIS A 146 -29.75 9.13 -17.76
C HIS A 146 -30.99 8.66 -18.54
N GLN A 147 -30.73 7.99 -19.67
CA GLN A 147 -31.73 7.24 -20.40
C GLN A 147 -31.59 5.77 -20.05
N LEU A 148 -32.70 5.11 -19.71
CA LEU A 148 -32.70 3.70 -19.36
C LEU A 148 -32.13 2.87 -20.52
N ASN A 149 -31.17 2.01 -20.17
CA ASN A 149 -30.54 1.09 -21.11
C ASN A 149 -30.72 -0.34 -20.61
N PHE A 150 -31.25 -1.21 -21.45
CA PHE A 150 -31.43 -2.64 -21.19
C PHE A 150 -30.59 -3.51 -22.15
N ASN A 151 -29.72 -2.87 -22.93
CA ASN A 151 -28.83 -3.53 -23.89
C ASN A 151 -27.47 -3.86 -23.27
N ASP A 152 -26.86 -4.94 -23.76
CA ASP A 152 -25.49 -5.33 -23.47
C ASP A 152 -24.46 -4.35 -24.09
N SER A 153 -23.17 -4.61 -23.86
CA SER A 153 -22.08 -3.78 -24.40
C SER A 153 -21.98 -3.77 -25.93
N ASN A 154 -22.66 -4.68 -26.62
CA ASN A 154 -22.74 -4.74 -28.08
C ASN A 154 -24.02 -4.09 -28.62
N GLY A 155 -24.84 -3.48 -27.76
CA GLY A 155 -26.09 -2.82 -28.13
C GLY A 155 -27.27 -3.76 -28.34
N LYS A 156 -27.19 -5.03 -27.94
CA LYS A 156 -28.28 -6.00 -28.05
C LYS A 156 -29.08 -6.08 -26.74
N LEU A 157 -30.42 -6.08 -26.84
CA LEU A 157 -31.30 -6.26 -25.69
C LEU A 157 -30.98 -7.57 -24.96
N LEU A 158 -30.78 -7.51 -23.64
CA LEU A 158 -30.50 -8.71 -22.84
C LEU A 158 -31.77 -9.59 -22.76
N PRO A 159 -31.65 -10.92 -23.01
CA PRO A 159 -32.79 -11.84 -22.92
C PRO A 159 -33.52 -11.81 -21.58
N PHE A 160 -32.79 -11.54 -20.49
CA PHE A 160 -33.38 -11.37 -19.17
C PHE A 160 -34.46 -10.27 -19.15
N TRP A 161 -34.15 -9.10 -19.70
CA TRP A 161 -35.07 -7.96 -19.70
C TRP A 161 -36.27 -8.20 -20.64
N GLU A 162 -36.05 -8.86 -21.77
CA GLU A 162 -37.14 -9.27 -22.66
C GLU A 162 -38.16 -10.17 -21.93
N GLU A 163 -37.70 -11.21 -21.25
CA GLU A 163 -38.55 -12.09 -20.47
C GLU A 163 -39.18 -11.38 -19.26
N TYR A 164 -38.43 -10.50 -18.59
CA TYR A 164 -38.89 -9.74 -17.43
C TYR A 164 -40.09 -8.85 -17.75
N TYR A 165 -40.07 -8.13 -18.87
CA TYR A 165 -41.19 -7.29 -19.30
C TYR A 165 -42.30 -8.08 -20.00
N ARG A 166 -41.96 -9.16 -20.72
CA ARG A 166 -42.96 -10.06 -21.33
C ARG A 166 -43.90 -10.66 -20.30
N LYS A 167 -43.39 -11.11 -19.15
CA LYS A 167 -44.21 -11.64 -18.04
C LYS A 167 -45.22 -10.63 -17.49
N ARG A 168 -44.99 -9.34 -17.71
CA ARG A 168 -45.83 -8.23 -17.25
C ARG A 168 -46.72 -7.64 -18.34
N SER A 169 -46.71 -8.23 -19.54
CA SER A 169 -47.44 -7.71 -20.71
C SER A 169 -47.08 -6.25 -21.06
N LEU A 170 -45.82 -5.87 -20.86
CA LEU A 170 -45.29 -4.52 -21.13
C LEU A 170 -44.12 -4.58 -22.10
N SER A 171 -43.85 -3.45 -22.77
CA SER A 171 -42.63 -3.27 -23.57
C SER A 171 -41.47 -2.82 -22.69
N VAL A 172 -40.24 -3.18 -23.10
CA VAL A 172 -39.02 -2.69 -22.45
C VAL A 172 -38.92 -1.17 -22.66
N PRO A 173 -38.80 -0.36 -21.60
CA PRO A 173 -38.75 1.10 -21.67
C PRO A 173 -37.34 1.58 -22.07
N GLN A 174 -36.85 1.15 -23.23
CA GLN A 174 -35.54 1.51 -23.75
C GLN A 174 -35.50 2.99 -24.15
N GLY A 175 -34.48 3.73 -23.71
CA GLY A 175 -34.21 5.09 -24.15
C GLY A 175 -35.08 6.19 -23.51
N ILE A 176 -35.98 5.84 -22.60
CA ILE A 176 -36.75 6.84 -21.84
C ILE A 176 -35.93 7.39 -20.66
N SER A 177 -36.31 8.56 -20.16
CA SER A 177 -35.68 9.16 -18.98
C SER A 177 -35.87 8.26 -17.74
N GLY A 178 -34.78 8.03 -17.01
CA GLY A 178 -34.79 7.24 -15.79
C GLY A 178 -33.52 7.45 -14.97
N SER A 179 -33.21 6.51 -14.08
CA SER A 179 -32.04 6.58 -13.21
C SER A 179 -31.40 5.21 -13.06
N HIS A 180 -30.08 5.18 -12.85
CA HIS A 180 -29.33 3.94 -12.68
C HIS A 180 -28.22 4.13 -11.64
N PRO A 181 -27.96 3.16 -10.74
CA PRO A 181 -26.91 3.29 -9.72
C PRO A 181 -25.54 3.66 -10.29
N ALA A 182 -25.12 3.02 -11.39
CA ALA A 182 -23.89 3.31 -12.11
C ALA A 182 -23.80 4.72 -12.76
N LYS A 183 -24.91 5.47 -12.84
CA LYS A 183 -24.87 6.89 -13.19
C LYS A 183 -24.94 7.79 -11.97
N LEU A 184 -25.74 7.41 -10.97
CA LEU A 184 -25.87 8.12 -9.72
C LEU A 184 -24.53 8.27 -9.00
N ILE A 185 -23.70 7.22 -9.00
CA ILE A 185 -22.36 7.23 -8.36
C ILE A 185 -21.43 8.33 -8.90
N HIS A 186 -21.69 8.84 -10.11
CA HIS A 186 -20.96 9.95 -10.72
C HIS A 186 -21.59 11.32 -10.44
N SER A 187 -22.54 11.41 -9.53
CA SER A 187 -23.09 12.69 -9.08
C SER A 187 -21.97 13.64 -8.64
N LYS A 188 -22.03 14.89 -9.09
CA LYS A 188 -21.12 15.95 -8.63
C LYS A 188 -21.25 16.22 -7.11
N TYR A 189 -22.33 15.76 -6.49
CA TYR A 189 -22.57 15.89 -5.06
C TYR A 189 -21.99 14.73 -4.25
N LEU A 190 -21.54 13.65 -4.88
CA LEU A 190 -21.07 12.47 -4.16
C LEU A 190 -19.55 12.40 -4.16
N LYS A 191 -18.96 12.20 -2.98
CA LYS A 191 -17.53 11.91 -2.82
C LYS A 191 -17.34 10.61 -2.06
N LEU A 192 -16.53 9.71 -2.63
CA LEU A 192 -16.20 8.45 -1.98
C LEU A 192 -15.60 8.72 -0.60
N HIS A 193 -16.18 8.10 0.42
CA HIS A 193 -15.78 8.28 1.81
C HIS A 193 -15.29 6.96 2.42
N PHE A 194 -15.87 5.84 1.99
CA PHE A 194 -15.52 4.51 2.47
C PHE A 194 -15.69 3.49 1.34
N ALA A 195 -14.77 2.55 1.20
CA ALA A 195 -14.86 1.46 0.24
C ALA A 195 -14.42 0.14 0.89
N ARG A 196 -15.17 -0.94 0.68
CA ARG A 196 -14.90 -2.23 1.33
C ARG A 196 -15.18 -3.42 0.43
N PHE A 197 -14.28 -4.39 0.42
CA PHE A 197 -14.52 -5.71 -0.15
C PHE A 197 -15.27 -6.62 0.85
N CYS A 198 -16.32 -7.27 0.38
CA CYS A 198 -17.21 -8.14 1.16
C CYS A 198 -16.89 -9.63 1.01
N MET A 199 -16.20 -10.02 -0.08
CA MET A 199 -15.84 -11.41 -0.32
C MET A 199 -14.35 -11.58 -0.60
N PRO A 200 -13.71 -12.63 -0.07
CA PRO A 200 -12.30 -12.91 -0.32
C PRO A 200 -12.03 -13.52 -1.71
N LEU A 201 -13.01 -13.79 -2.58
CA LEU A 201 -12.82 -14.67 -3.75
C LEU A 201 -12.97 -14.01 -5.14
N ILE A 202 -12.68 -12.71 -5.28
CA ILE A 202 -12.67 -12.06 -6.59
C ILE A 202 -11.26 -11.65 -6.98
N LYS A 203 -11.02 -11.68 -8.30
CA LYS A 203 -9.84 -11.11 -8.95
C LYS A 203 -9.72 -9.64 -8.52
N PHE A 204 -8.76 -9.37 -7.64
CA PHE A 204 -8.45 -8.03 -7.20
C PHE A 204 -8.17 -7.12 -8.41
N THR A 205 -8.71 -5.90 -8.37
CA THR A 205 -8.43 -4.88 -9.39
C THR A 205 -7.83 -3.67 -8.73
N VAL A 206 -6.70 -3.21 -9.26
CA VAL A 206 -6.08 -1.96 -8.81
C VAL A 206 -7.02 -0.79 -9.13
N PRO A 207 -7.30 0.11 -8.16
CA PRO A 207 -8.09 1.31 -8.40
C PRO A 207 -7.54 2.14 -9.55
N LYS A 208 -8.41 2.55 -10.49
CA LYS A 208 -8.01 3.32 -11.68
C LYS A 208 -7.59 4.76 -11.38
N THR A 209 -7.99 5.29 -10.22
CA THR A 209 -7.71 6.66 -9.79
C THR A 209 -7.07 6.65 -8.41
N ILE A 210 -6.07 7.50 -8.25
CA ILE A 210 -5.50 7.83 -6.93
C ILE A 210 -6.31 9.01 -6.39
N ASP A 211 -7.06 8.78 -5.33
CA ASP A 211 -7.86 9.80 -4.66
C ASP A 211 -7.23 10.18 -3.31
N LYS A 212 -7.97 10.90 -2.45
CA LYS A 212 -7.48 11.33 -1.13
C LYS A 212 -7.49 10.20 -0.09
N ALA A 213 -7.98 9.00 -0.43
CA ALA A 213 -8.11 7.88 0.49
C ALA A 213 -6.80 7.09 0.60
N LEU A 214 -5.78 7.76 1.14
CA LEU A 214 -4.42 7.25 1.34
C LEU A 214 -4.17 6.68 2.75
N HIS A 215 -5.24 6.31 3.46
CA HIS A 215 -5.18 5.54 4.69
C HIS A 215 -5.95 4.24 4.52
N PHE A 216 -5.53 3.14 5.15
CA PHE A 216 -6.25 1.87 5.18
C PHE A 216 -6.64 1.48 6.61
N ILE A 217 -7.90 1.69 6.96
CA ILE A 217 -8.41 1.50 8.32
C ILE A 217 -9.64 0.58 8.29
N ARG A 218 -9.67 -0.42 9.17
CA ARG A 218 -10.77 -1.38 9.34
C ARG A 218 -11.17 -2.08 8.04
N GLY A 219 -10.17 -2.42 7.23
CA GLY A 219 -10.40 -3.09 5.95
C GLY A 219 -10.85 -2.16 4.82
N SER A 220 -10.59 -0.86 4.91
CA SER A 220 -11.09 0.09 3.93
C SER A 220 -10.10 1.20 3.68
N ARG A 221 -10.03 1.67 2.42
CA ARG A 221 -9.37 2.95 2.15
C ARG A 221 -10.24 4.09 2.68
N VAL A 222 -9.62 5.02 3.38
CA VAL A 222 -10.30 6.14 4.04
C VAL A 222 -9.56 7.43 3.70
N ALA A 223 -10.33 8.47 3.34
CA ALA A 223 -9.84 9.84 3.31
C ALA A 223 -10.14 10.46 4.67
N LEU A 224 -9.10 10.73 5.46
CA LEU A 224 -9.28 11.35 6.77
C LEU A 224 -9.68 12.82 6.63
N THR A 225 -10.59 13.26 7.50
CA THR A 225 -10.77 14.69 7.75
C THR A 225 -9.67 15.12 8.70
N ALA A 226 -8.72 15.91 8.19
CA ALA A 226 -7.55 16.33 8.94
C ALA A 226 -7.49 17.85 9.07
N THR A 227 -6.76 18.33 10.08
CA THR A 227 -6.41 19.75 10.24
C THR A 227 -5.19 20.13 9.41
N LYS A 228 -4.36 19.15 9.04
CA LYS A 228 -3.17 19.30 8.21
C LYS A 228 -3.23 18.34 7.04
N TYR A 229 -2.72 18.79 5.90
CA TYR A 229 -2.61 18.00 4.69
C TYR A 229 -1.21 18.15 4.11
N PHE A 230 -0.78 17.16 3.34
CA PHE A 230 0.41 17.25 2.49
C PHE A 230 0.07 16.78 1.08
N ASP A 231 0.77 17.38 0.11
CA ASP A 231 0.63 17.01 -1.29
C ASP A 231 1.55 15.84 -1.61
N VAL A 232 1.02 14.87 -2.34
CA VAL A 232 1.78 13.76 -2.93
C VAL A 232 2.06 14.15 -4.37
N TYR A 233 3.33 14.26 -4.72
CA TYR A 233 3.76 14.71 -6.05
C TYR A 233 4.06 13.53 -6.96
N GLN A 234 3.90 13.73 -8.26
CA GLN A 234 4.36 12.81 -9.28
C GLN A 234 5.76 13.26 -9.75
N PRO A 235 6.86 12.58 -9.38
CA PRO A 235 8.20 13.11 -9.62
C PRO A 235 8.56 13.33 -11.10
N ARG A 236 7.91 12.56 -11.99
CA ARG A 236 8.15 12.62 -13.44
C ARG A 236 7.73 13.94 -14.09
N ASN A 237 6.78 14.68 -13.53
CA ASN A 237 6.29 15.94 -14.10
C ASN A 237 6.07 17.05 -13.06
N GLY A 238 6.30 16.77 -11.78
CA GLY A 238 6.13 17.74 -10.70
C GLY A 238 4.67 18.07 -10.36
N GLU A 239 3.70 17.40 -10.98
CA GLU A 239 2.28 17.62 -10.70
C GLU A 239 1.87 17.00 -9.36
N ILE A 240 0.83 17.55 -8.75
CA ILE A 240 0.23 16.95 -7.55
C ILE A 240 -0.62 15.75 -7.98
N LEU A 241 -0.22 14.57 -7.52
CA LEU A 241 -0.92 13.31 -7.75
C LEU A 241 -2.21 13.24 -6.94
N THR A 242 -2.13 13.58 -5.65
CA THR A 242 -3.26 13.69 -4.72
C THR A 242 -2.82 14.45 -3.47
N GLN A 243 -3.74 14.64 -2.52
CA GLN A 243 -3.49 15.24 -1.23
C GLN A 243 -3.89 14.28 -0.11
N CYS A 244 -3.01 14.06 0.86
CA CYS A 244 -3.24 13.19 2.00
C CYS A 244 -3.50 14.01 3.26
N GLY A 245 -4.52 13.64 4.04
CA GLY A 245 -4.81 14.24 5.34
C GLY A 245 -3.97 13.60 6.44
N CYS A 246 -3.42 14.43 7.33
CA CYS A 246 -2.62 13.94 8.45
C CYS A 246 -3.50 13.30 9.54
N ALA A 247 -3.32 12.03 9.87
CA ALA A 247 -3.94 11.42 11.05
C ALA A 247 -3.36 12.03 12.34
N ASP A 248 -4.25 12.30 13.28
CA ASP A 248 -3.92 12.78 14.62
C ASP A 248 -3.74 11.63 15.61
N THR A 249 -3.44 11.99 16.85
CA THR A 249 -3.23 11.05 17.95
C THR A 249 -4.45 10.18 18.23
N GLU A 250 -5.64 10.74 18.09
CA GLU A 250 -6.91 10.09 18.33
C GLU A 250 -7.17 8.95 17.33
N VAL A 251 -6.92 9.20 16.04
CA VAL A 251 -7.02 8.17 15.00
C VAL A 251 -6.03 7.03 15.28
N ILE A 252 -4.80 7.34 15.68
CA ILE A 252 -3.77 6.33 15.98
C ILE A 252 -4.19 5.46 17.15
N ASP A 253 -4.70 6.06 18.23
CA ASP A 253 -5.15 5.34 19.42
C ASP A 253 -6.29 4.36 19.09
N GLU A 254 -7.25 4.77 18.26
CA GLU A 254 -8.33 3.90 17.80
C GLU A 254 -7.80 2.73 16.96
N VAL A 255 -6.93 3.03 16.01
CA VAL A 255 -6.31 2.05 15.11
C VAL A 255 -5.52 0.99 15.89
N ILE A 256 -4.77 1.41 16.91
CA ILE A 256 -3.98 0.48 17.71
C ILE A 256 -4.89 -0.42 18.56
N LYS A 257 -5.99 0.10 19.10
CA LYS A 257 -7.00 -0.71 19.81
C LYS A 257 -7.65 -1.75 18.89
N ASP A 258 -7.87 -1.41 17.63
CA ASP A 258 -8.41 -2.36 16.66
C ASP A 258 -7.38 -3.39 16.23
N ALA A 259 -6.13 -2.97 16.01
CA ALA A 259 -5.03 -3.87 15.70
C ALA A 259 -4.77 -4.88 16.83
N ASP A 260 -4.84 -4.47 18.10
CA ASP A 260 -4.70 -5.36 19.26
C ASP A 260 -5.77 -6.47 19.27
N LYS A 261 -7.03 -6.11 19.03
CA LYS A 261 -8.13 -7.09 18.93
C LYS A 261 -7.97 -8.03 17.72
N ALA A 262 -7.62 -7.47 16.57
CA ALA A 262 -7.40 -8.24 15.35
C ALA A 262 -6.21 -9.21 15.52
N GLN A 263 -5.16 -8.77 16.22
CA GLN A 263 -3.97 -9.58 16.50
C GLN A 263 -4.31 -10.86 17.26
N GLN A 264 -5.20 -10.80 18.24
CA GLN A 264 -5.60 -11.99 19.02
C GLN A 264 -6.23 -13.07 18.12
N SER A 265 -7.16 -12.66 17.25
CA SER A 265 -7.79 -13.57 16.27
C SER A 265 -6.78 -14.10 15.24
N TRP A 266 -5.85 -13.25 14.81
CA TRP A 266 -4.81 -13.63 13.85
C TRP A 266 -3.79 -14.61 14.43
N ALA A 267 -3.33 -14.38 15.67
CA ALA A 267 -2.39 -15.25 16.36
C ALA A 267 -2.96 -16.63 16.67
N ALA A 268 -4.29 -16.72 16.87
CA ALA A 268 -4.98 -17.99 17.09
C ALA A 268 -4.99 -18.90 15.84
N LEU A 269 -4.80 -18.36 14.63
CA LEU A 269 -4.59 -19.17 13.44
C LEU A 269 -3.25 -19.88 13.51
N ASN A 270 -3.16 -21.14 13.09
CA ASN A 270 -1.87 -21.80 12.96
C ASN A 270 -1.02 -21.20 11.81
N ALA A 271 0.27 -21.47 11.83
CA ALA A 271 1.21 -20.93 10.83
C ALA A 271 0.82 -21.30 9.39
N GLN A 272 0.32 -22.51 9.13
CA GLN A 272 -0.10 -22.94 7.80
C GLN A 272 -1.28 -22.11 7.23
N LYS A 273 -2.27 -21.79 8.07
CA LYS A 273 -3.40 -20.92 7.69
C LYS A 273 -2.92 -19.51 7.37
N ARG A 274 -2.02 -18.95 8.20
CA ARG A 274 -1.40 -17.64 7.92
C ARG A 274 -0.63 -17.65 6.60
N GLY A 275 0.20 -18.67 6.37
CA GLY A 275 0.95 -18.82 5.12
C GLY A 275 0.06 -19.01 3.87
N THR A 276 -1.15 -19.56 4.01
CA THR A 276 -2.11 -19.65 2.91
C THR A 276 -2.58 -18.26 2.46
N ILE A 277 -2.83 -17.35 3.41
CA ILE A 277 -3.21 -15.97 3.13
C ILE A 277 -2.04 -15.20 2.50
N LEU A 278 -0.81 -15.38 3.01
CA LEU A 278 0.38 -14.73 2.43
C LEU A 278 0.67 -15.19 0.99
N ARG A 279 0.55 -16.51 0.69
CA ARG A 279 0.66 -17.03 -0.69
C ARG A 279 -0.40 -16.43 -1.62
N LYS A 280 -1.62 -16.25 -1.12
CA LYS A 280 -2.68 -15.64 -1.91
C LYS A 280 -2.42 -14.15 -2.18
N ALA A 281 -1.88 -13.42 -1.21
CA ALA A 281 -1.43 -12.05 -1.43
C ALA A 281 -0.36 -11.97 -2.52
N ALA A 282 0.63 -12.87 -2.50
CA ALA A 282 1.64 -12.95 -3.56
C ALA A 282 1.04 -13.23 -4.94
N SER A 283 0.08 -14.16 -5.05
CA SER A 283 -0.64 -14.43 -6.30
C SER A 283 -1.34 -13.17 -6.82
N ILE A 284 -2.06 -12.45 -5.94
CA ILE A 284 -2.75 -11.21 -6.31
C ILE A 284 -1.75 -10.16 -6.81
N ILE A 285 -0.61 -9.97 -6.14
CA ILE A 285 0.43 -9.02 -6.56
C ILE A 285 0.88 -9.33 -7.99
N ARG A 286 1.10 -10.61 -8.32
CA ARG A 286 1.49 -11.01 -9.69
C ARG A 286 0.39 -10.79 -10.71
N ASP A 287 -0.86 -11.06 -10.35
CA ASP A 287 -2.02 -10.90 -11.23
C ASP A 287 -2.24 -9.44 -11.67
N VAL A 288 -1.87 -8.47 -10.83
CA VAL A 288 -2.00 -7.03 -11.10
C VAL A 288 -0.64 -6.30 -11.16
N LYS A 289 0.44 -7.04 -11.45
CA LYS A 289 1.81 -6.53 -11.38
C LYS A 289 2.04 -5.27 -12.21
N ASN A 290 1.47 -5.20 -13.41
CA ASN A 290 1.73 -4.08 -14.32
C ASN A 290 1.03 -2.80 -13.84
N GLU A 291 -0.17 -2.93 -13.31
CA GLU A 291 -0.94 -1.84 -12.73
C GLU A 291 -0.26 -1.31 -11.46
N LEU A 292 0.24 -2.20 -10.60
CA LEU A 292 1.02 -1.80 -9.42
C LEU A 292 2.33 -1.12 -9.82
N ALA A 293 3.06 -1.67 -10.79
CA ALA A 293 4.31 -1.08 -11.27
C ALA A 293 4.10 0.33 -11.86
N TYR A 294 2.98 0.54 -12.56
CA TYR A 294 2.59 1.87 -13.04
C TYR A 294 2.41 2.84 -11.86
N LEU A 295 1.66 2.45 -10.83
CA LEU A 295 1.45 3.26 -9.63
C LEU A 295 2.77 3.54 -8.90
N GLU A 296 3.63 2.54 -8.70
CA GLU A 296 4.94 2.70 -8.06
C GLU A 296 5.80 3.71 -8.84
N THR A 297 5.86 3.59 -10.17
CA THR A 297 6.65 4.48 -11.03
C THR A 297 6.18 5.91 -10.97
N ILE A 298 4.87 6.17 -11.03
CA ILE A 298 4.38 7.54 -10.96
C ILE A 298 4.53 8.14 -9.56
N ASP A 299 4.48 7.32 -8.51
CA ASP A 299 4.57 7.76 -7.11
C ASP A 299 6.02 8.03 -6.68
N CYS A 300 7.01 7.27 -7.19
CA CYS A 300 8.42 7.42 -6.78
C CYS A 300 9.41 7.84 -7.89
N GLY A 301 9.00 7.83 -9.17
CA GLY A 301 9.79 8.34 -10.29
C GLY A 301 10.74 7.32 -10.94
N LYS A 302 10.85 6.08 -10.42
CA LYS A 302 11.75 5.05 -10.96
C LYS A 302 11.26 4.43 -12.28
N PRO A 303 12.16 3.97 -13.17
CA PRO A 303 11.81 3.32 -14.42
C PRO A 303 10.86 2.13 -14.23
N ILE A 304 9.91 1.99 -15.14
CA ILE A 304 8.82 1.02 -15.05
C ILE A 304 9.28 -0.44 -14.96
N GLU A 305 10.40 -0.79 -15.59
CA GLU A 305 10.96 -2.14 -15.47
C GLU A 305 11.47 -2.44 -14.05
N GLU A 306 12.04 -1.44 -13.38
CA GLU A 306 12.48 -1.58 -11.99
C GLU A 306 11.29 -1.75 -11.06
N SER A 307 10.23 -0.94 -11.23
CA SER A 307 8.97 -1.11 -10.50
C SER A 307 8.35 -2.50 -10.69
N ARG A 308 8.42 -3.07 -11.91
CA ARG A 308 7.95 -4.46 -12.14
C ARG A 308 8.76 -5.48 -11.35
N TRP A 309 10.07 -5.27 -11.21
CA TRP A 309 10.91 -6.11 -10.37
C TRP A 309 10.56 -5.93 -8.89
N ASP A 310 10.31 -4.72 -8.41
CA ASP A 310 9.86 -4.47 -7.03
C ASP A 310 8.57 -5.23 -6.70
N MET A 311 7.62 -5.28 -7.64
CA MET A 311 6.37 -6.03 -7.46
C MET A 311 6.61 -7.53 -7.39
N GLU A 312 7.48 -8.06 -8.24
CA GLU A 312 7.86 -9.48 -8.22
C GLU A 312 8.57 -9.83 -6.91
N ASN A 313 9.54 -9.02 -6.48
CA ASN A 313 10.26 -9.17 -5.21
C ASN A 313 9.31 -9.11 -4.01
N SER A 314 8.29 -8.24 -4.07
CA SER A 314 7.26 -8.16 -3.04
C SER A 314 6.46 -9.45 -2.96
N ALA A 315 6.04 -10.02 -4.10
CA ALA A 315 5.34 -11.30 -4.16
C ALA A 315 6.22 -12.45 -3.63
N GLU A 316 7.49 -12.53 -4.07
CA GLU A 316 8.46 -13.52 -3.60
C GLU A 316 8.68 -13.43 -2.09
N THR A 317 8.73 -12.22 -1.51
CA THR A 317 8.83 -12.02 -0.07
C THR A 317 7.65 -12.66 0.67
N PHE A 318 6.42 -12.42 0.21
CA PHE A 318 5.23 -13.04 0.80
C PHE A 318 5.22 -14.56 0.67
N GLU A 319 5.67 -15.11 -0.47
CA GLU A 319 5.78 -16.56 -0.66
C GLU A 319 6.84 -17.20 0.20
N PHE A 320 8.02 -16.58 0.29
CA PHE A 320 9.09 -17.02 1.15
C PHE A 320 8.58 -17.13 2.59
N PHE A 321 7.98 -16.05 3.12
CA PHE A 321 7.48 -16.07 4.48
C PHE A 321 6.30 -17.02 4.67
N ALA A 322 5.49 -17.27 3.65
CA ALA A 322 4.47 -18.31 3.72
C ALA A 322 5.04 -19.73 3.84
N GLY A 323 6.23 -20.00 3.30
CA GLY A 323 6.90 -21.30 3.30
C GLY A 323 7.72 -21.62 4.55
N VAL A 324 8.14 -20.60 5.31
CA VAL A 324 9.03 -20.76 6.50
C VAL A 324 8.29 -21.09 7.80
N ALA A 325 7.04 -21.57 7.73
CA ALA A 325 6.25 -21.92 8.92
C ALA A 325 6.98 -22.90 9.86
N HIS A 326 7.79 -23.82 9.30
CA HIS A 326 8.58 -24.78 10.06
C HIS A 326 9.73 -24.13 10.87
N ASN A 327 10.22 -22.96 10.46
CA ASN A 327 11.26 -22.21 11.17
C ASN A 327 10.73 -21.47 12.41
N ILE A 328 9.40 -21.43 12.61
CA ILE A 328 8.75 -20.85 13.80
C ILE A 328 8.61 -21.91 14.91
N ALA A 329 8.95 -23.17 14.65
CA ALA A 329 8.97 -24.21 15.67
C ALA A 329 9.97 -23.86 16.80
N GLY A 330 9.60 -24.19 18.02
CA GLY A 330 10.54 -24.18 19.14
C GLY A 330 11.23 -25.52 19.31
N ASN A 331 11.99 -25.65 20.40
CA ASN A 331 12.83 -26.81 20.67
C ASN A 331 12.30 -27.56 21.89
N HIS A 332 12.49 -28.89 21.91
CA HIS A 332 12.23 -29.72 23.08
C HIS A 332 13.55 -30.06 23.78
N PHE A 333 13.57 -29.96 25.10
CA PHE A 333 14.74 -30.18 25.95
C PHE A 333 14.40 -31.24 27.00
N PRO A 334 14.92 -32.48 26.88
CA PRO A 334 14.80 -33.46 27.95
C PRO A 334 15.65 -33.00 29.14
N LEU A 335 15.07 -32.99 30.34
CA LEU A 335 15.75 -32.63 31.59
C LEU A 335 15.80 -33.85 32.53
N SER A 336 16.45 -33.70 33.69
CA SER A 336 16.55 -34.78 34.69
C SER A 336 15.23 -35.01 35.42
N ASN A 337 15.10 -36.20 36.03
CA ASN A 337 13.98 -36.59 36.90
C ASN A 337 12.60 -36.47 36.22
N ASP A 338 12.48 -37.02 35.01
CA ASP A 338 11.27 -36.97 34.16
C ASP A 338 10.78 -35.57 33.76
N ASN A 339 11.51 -34.52 34.12
CA ASN A 339 11.18 -33.16 33.70
C ASN A 339 11.53 -32.93 32.23
N TYR A 340 10.85 -31.97 31.62
CA TYR A 340 11.22 -31.47 30.31
C TYR A 340 10.97 -29.98 30.22
N ALA A 341 11.70 -29.33 29.33
CA ALA A 341 11.39 -27.98 28.91
C ALA A 341 11.12 -27.97 27.42
N TYR A 342 10.29 -27.04 26.98
CA TYR A 342 10.17 -26.74 25.57
C TYR A 342 10.16 -25.23 25.36
N THR A 343 10.58 -24.81 24.19
CA THR A 343 10.42 -23.43 23.76
C THR A 343 9.32 -23.34 22.73
N GLU A 344 8.70 -22.17 22.64
CA GLU A 344 7.80 -21.79 21.58
C GLU A 344 8.13 -20.36 21.13
N ARG A 345 7.97 -20.08 19.83
CA ARG A 345 8.06 -18.71 19.32
C ARG A 345 6.66 -18.11 19.30
N VAL A 346 6.45 -17.09 20.13
CA VAL A 346 5.16 -16.38 20.24
C VAL A 346 5.26 -15.00 19.58
N PRO A 347 4.17 -14.45 19.04
CA PRO A 347 4.16 -13.09 18.52
C PRO A 347 4.50 -12.06 19.60
N LEU A 348 4.97 -10.90 19.17
CA LEU A 348 5.24 -9.74 20.02
C LEU A 348 3.97 -8.94 20.34
N GLY A 349 2.94 -9.03 19.49
CA GLY A 349 1.68 -8.28 19.61
C GLY A 349 1.49 -7.32 18.45
N VAL A 350 1.29 -6.04 18.73
CA VAL A 350 1.14 -5.00 17.69
C VAL A 350 2.51 -4.42 17.35
N VAL A 351 2.86 -4.41 16.06
CA VAL A 351 4.12 -3.91 15.54
C VAL A 351 3.89 -2.61 14.78
N GLY A 352 4.64 -1.56 15.13
CA GLY A 352 4.72 -0.34 14.35
C GLY A 352 5.80 -0.47 13.27
N ALA A 353 5.44 -0.37 12.00
CA ALA A 353 6.37 -0.47 10.88
C ALA A 353 6.40 0.85 10.12
N ILE A 354 7.58 1.43 9.92
CA ILE A 354 7.76 2.72 9.25
C ILE A 354 8.61 2.51 7.99
N GLY A 355 8.04 2.86 6.85
CA GLY A 355 8.60 2.63 5.52
C GLY A 355 9.39 3.80 4.93
N VAL A 356 9.86 3.58 3.70
CA VAL A 356 10.67 4.52 2.90
C VAL A 356 10.03 4.77 1.53
N TRP A 357 10.50 5.79 0.82
CA TRP A 357 9.97 6.20 -0.48
C TRP A 357 10.68 5.61 -1.69
N ASN A 358 11.87 5.04 -1.51
CA ASN A 358 12.68 4.56 -2.64
C ASN A 358 12.25 3.16 -3.12
N TYR A 359 11.73 2.32 -2.22
CA TYR A 359 11.08 1.04 -2.56
C TYR A 359 9.80 0.87 -1.73
N PRO A 360 8.77 1.72 -1.94
CA PRO A 360 7.57 1.78 -1.09
C PRO A 360 6.93 0.41 -0.81
N MET A 361 6.54 -0.33 -1.85
CA MET A 361 5.82 -1.59 -1.67
C MET A 361 6.73 -2.73 -1.21
N GLN A 362 7.94 -2.81 -1.75
CA GLN A 362 8.89 -3.88 -1.42
C GLN A 362 9.36 -3.80 0.03
N THR A 363 9.69 -2.62 0.54
CA THR A 363 10.08 -2.46 1.95
C THR A 363 8.89 -2.63 2.90
N ALA A 364 7.67 -2.33 2.46
CA ALA A 364 6.47 -2.71 3.19
C ALA A 364 6.36 -4.24 3.31
N ALA A 365 6.57 -4.97 2.21
CA ALA A 365 6.51 -6.44 2.20
C ALA A 365 7.56 -7.06 3.13
N TRP A 366 8.81 -6.57 3.13
CA TRP A 366 9.90 -7.04 4.01
C TRP A 366 9.56 -6.95 5.51
N LYS A 367 8.69 -6.01 5.88
CA LYS A 367 8.25 -5.81 7.27
C LYS A 367 6.96 -6.56 7.58
N ILE A 368 5.97 -6.45 6.70
CA ILE A 368 4.61 -6.95 6.91
C ILE A 368 4.58 -8.49 6.82
N ALA A 369 5.24 -9.08 5.82
CA ALA A 369 5.20 -10.53 5.62
C ALA A 369 5.74 -11.33 6.83
N PRO A 370 6.95 -11.08 7.37
CA PRO A 370 7.42 -11.80 8.55
C PRO A 370 6.61 -11.49 9.81
N ALA A 371 6.15 -10.25 9.99
CA ALA A 371 5.34 -9.87 11.14
C ALA A 371 4.01 -10.64 11.17
N LEU A 372 3.29 -10.67 10.05
CA LEU A 372 2.05 -11.43 9.90
C LEU A 372 2.31 -12.93 10.04
N MET A 373 3.39 -13.44 9.46
CA MET A 373 3.75 -14.86 9.58
C MET A 373 3.99 -15.29 11.02
N CYS A 374 4.60 -14.43 11.85
CA CYS A 374 4.80 -14.66 13.28
C CYS A 374 3.53 -14.50 14.13
N GLY A 375 2.42 -14.02 13.54
CA GLY A 375 1.14 -13.83 14.25
C GLY A 375 0.95 -12.45 14.87
N ASN A 376 1.72 -11.44 14.43
CA ASN A 376 1.56 -10.05 14.87
C ASN A 376 0.46 -9.34 14.06
N ALA A 377 -0.05 -8.24 14.61
CA ALA A 377 -0.69 -7.18 13.80
C ALA A 377 0.34 -6.10 13.46
N VAL A 378 0.14 -5.41 12.34
CA VAL A 378 1.06 -4.37 11.85
C VAL A 378 0.31 -3.07 11.64
N ILE A 379 0.83 -1.98 12.22
CA ILE A 379 0.49 -0.61 11.85
C ILE A 379 1.62 -0.13 10.94
N TYR A 380 1.36 -0.03 9.64
CA TYR A 380 2.37 0.42 8.68
C TYR A 380 2.20 1.90 8.38
N LYS A 381 3.29 2.66 8.44
CA LYS A 381 3.34 4.06 8.04
C LYS A 381 4.23 4.19 6.79
N PRO A 382 3.67 4.49 5.62
CA PRO A 382 4.47 4.80 4.45
C PRO A 382 5.17 6.16 4.54
N SER A 383 6.12 6.37 3.61
CA SER A 383 6.70 7.70 3.38
C SER A 383 5.65 8.63 2.77
N PRO A 384 5.57 9.91 3.19
CA PRO A 384 4.64 10.87 2.60
C PRO A 384 4.98 11.19 1.12
N PHE A 385 6.21 10.89 0.68
CA PHE A 385 6.62 11.11 -0.70
C PHE A 385 6.13 10.05 -1.69
N ALA A 386 5.83 8.83 -1.22
CA ALA A 386 5.38 7.74 -2.08
C ALA A 386 4.51 6.74 -1.28
N PRO A 387 3.25 7.12 -0.93
CA PRO A 387 2.38 6.28 -0.10
C PRO A 387 1.49 5.31 -0.87
N VAL A 388 1.30 5.48 -2.18
CA VAL A 388 0.17 4.93 -2.93
C VAL A 388 0.15 3.41 -2.88
N THR A 389 1.22 2.75 -3.32
CA THR A 389 1.27 1.29 -3.45
C THR A 389 1.32 0.57 -2.12
N SER A 390 1.83 1.21 -1.07
CA SER A 390 1.76 0.68 0.30
C SER A 390 0.31 0.56 0.78
N VAL A 391 -0.54 1.55 0.46
CA VAL A 391 -1.98 1.50 0.77
C VAL A 391 -2.67 0.43 -0.08
N ILE A 392 -2.30 0.29 -1.36
CA ILE A 392 -2.84 -0.78 -2.22
C ILE A 392 -2.45 -2.18 -1.70
N LEU A 393 -1.23 -2.34 -1.16
CA LEU A 393 -0.81 -3.61 -0.53
C LEU A 393 -1.74 -3.99 0.63
N ALA A 394 -2.21 -3.02 1.43
CA ALA A 394 -3.16 -3.31 2.50
C ALA A 394 -4.51 -3.82 1.95
N GLN A 395 -4.99 -3.28 0.83
CA GLN A 395 -6.18 -3.82 0.14
C GLN A 395 -5.94 -5.23 -0.41
N ILE A 396 -4.75 -5.51 -0.95
CA ILE A 396 -4.37 -6.84 -1.43
C ILE A 396 -4.38 -7.85 -0.28
N LEU A 397 -3.83 -7.48 0.88
CA LEU A 397 -3.82 -8.34 2.07
C LEU A 397 -5.24 -8.62 2.57
N GLN A 398 -6.12 -7.63 2.55
CA GLN A 398 -7.53 -7.85 2.85
C GLN A 398 -8.19 -8.80 1.85
N ALA A 399 -8.01 -8.57 0.54
CA ALA A 399 -8.54 -9.46 -0.50
C ALA A 399 -7.99 -10.90 -0.38
N ALA A 400 -6.75 -11.03 0.10
CA ALA A 400 -6.15 -12.33 0.42
C ALA A 400 -6.79 -13.02 1.64
N GLY A 401 -7.52 -12.29 2.48
CA GLY A 401 -8.25 -12.81 3.64
C GLY A 401 -7.63 -12.43 5.00
N LEU A 402 -6.76 -11.42 5.05
CA LEU A 402 -6.30 -10.85 6.32
C LEU A 402 -7.49 -10.20 7.07
N PRO A 403 -7.65 -10.44 8.40
CA PRO A 403 -8.67 -9.77 9.19
C PRO A 403 -8.54 -8.25 9.17
N ASP A 404 -9.64 -7.54 9.39
CA ASP A 404 -9.65 -6.08 9.44
C ASP A 404 -8.71 -5.56 10.55
N GLY A 405 -7.82 -4.63 10.19
CA GLY A 405 -6.89 -3.92 11.08
C GLY A 405 -6.83 -2.44 10.71
N GLY A 406 -6.03 -1.64 11.42
CA GLY A 406 -5.93 -0.20 11.18
C GLY A 406 -4.55 0.28 10.72
N GLU A 407 -4.50 1.50 10.19
CA GLU A 407 -3.31 2.30 9.84
C GLU A 407 -3.37 3.62 10.62
N GLY A 408 -2.22 4.11 11.11
CA GLY A 408 -2.14 5.35 11.89
C GLY A 408 -0.94 6.19 11.50
N GLU A 409 -1.07 7.52 11.57
CA GLU A 409 -0.01 8.47 11.18
C GLU A 409 0.90 8.86 12.36
N THR A 410 1.86 9.75 12.10
CA THR A 410 2.87 10.29 13.01
C THR A 410 3.81 9.20 13.56
N GLY A 411 4.94 9.03 12.87
CA GLY A 411 5.95 8.04 13.25
C GLY A 411 6.41 8.17 14.71
N GLN A 412 6.39 9.37 15.28
CA GLN A 412 6.66 9.60 16.69
C GLN A 412 5.60 8.97 17.60
N ALA A 413 4.31 9.16 17.33
CA ALA A 413 3.25 8.55 18.13
C ALA A 413 3.31 7.02 18.05
N ILE A 414 3.63 6.43 16.90
CA ILE A 414 3.86 4.97 16.80
C ILE A 414 5.02 4.54 17.74
N CYS A 415 6.10 5.31 17.78
CA CYS A 415 7.25 5.03 18.64
C CYS A 415 6.91 5.19 20.12
N GLU A 416 6.05 6.15 20.48
CA GLU A 416 5.74 6.52 21.86
C GLU A 416 4.45 5.88 22.39
N HIS A 417 3.66 5.21 21.54
CA HIS A 417 2.40 4.61 21.98
C HIS A 417 2.62 3.33 22.80
N ALA A 418 1.88 3.19 23.90
CA ALA A 418 1.98 2.08 24.86
C ALA A 418 1.51 0.73 24.27
N GLY A 419 0.49 0.76 23.41
CA GLY A 419 -0.04 -0.42 22.74
C GLY A 419 0.81 -0.99 21.60
N ILE A 420 1.92 -0.33 21.22
CA ILE A 420 2.87 -0.89 20.25
C ILE A 420 3.96 -1.67 21.00
N ASN A 421 4.22 -2.92 20.62
CA ASN A 421 5.18 -3.81 21.28
C ASN A 421 6.56 -3.81 20.62
N LYS A 422 6.65 -3.46 19.33
CA LYS A 422 7.90 -3.38 18.56
C LYS A 422 7.82 -2.26 17.54
N VAL A 423 8.95 -1.64 17.23
CA VAL A 423 9.08 -0.77 16.04
C VAL A 423 10.07 -1.36 15.03
N THR A 424 9.75 -1.30 13.75
CA THR A 424 10.72 -1.49 12.66
C THR A 424 10.74 -0.25 11.78
N PHE A 425 11.93 0.22 11.43
CA PHE A 425 12.13 1.44 10.65
C PHE A 425 13.20 1.22 9.59
N THR A 426 12.91 1.66 8.36
CA THR A 426 13.93 1.85 7.33
C THR A 426 14.08 3.34 7.05
N GLY A 427 15.31 3.84 6.89
CA GLY A 427 15.55 5.24 6.51
C GLY A 427 16.91 5.79 6.96
N SER A 428 17.01 7.09 7.24
CA SER A 428 18.30 7.69 7.58
C SER A 428 18.76 7.34 9.00
N THR A 429 20.08 7.25 9.22
CA THR A 429 20.67 7.03 10.54
C THR A 429 20.23 8.07 11.57
N LYS A 430 20.13 9.35 11.17
CA LYS A 430 19.66 10.44 12.03
C LYS A 430 18.23 10.20 12.54
N THR A 431 17.34 9.74 11.67
CA THR A 431 15.95 9.43 12.07
C THR A 431 15.89 8.14 12.90
N GLY A 432 16.65 7.11 12.53
CA GLY A 432 16.72 5.86 13.30
C GLY A 432 17.18 6.08 14.74
N SER A 433 18.18 6.94 14.95
CA SER A 433 18.65 7.34 16.28
C SER A 433 17.55 8.02 17.12
N LYS A 434 16.75 8.91 16.51
CA LYS A 434 15.61 9.54 17.18
C LYS A 434 14.52 8.53 17.54
N ILE A 435 14.21 7.59 16.65
CA ILE A 435 13.23 6.53 16.89
C ILE A 435 13.65 5.66 18.07
N LEU A 436 14.93 5.26 18.11
CA LEU A 436 15.49 4.50 19.22
C LEU A 436 15.34 5.26 20.54
N ALA A 437 15.67 6.56 20.54
CA ALA A 437 15.48 7.42 21.71
C ALA A 437 14.00 7.47 22.14
N SER A 438 13.06 7.78 21.23
CA SER A 438 11.63 7.82 21.53
C SER A 438 11.09 6.50 22.09
N CYS A 439 11.52 5.36 21.54
CA CYS A 439 11.12 4.04 22.03
C CYS A 439 11.58 3.78 23.47
N SER A 440 12.67 4.39 23.92
CA SER A 440 13.22 4.24 25.27
C SER A 440 12.53 5.10 26.34
N LEU A 441 11.82 6.17 25.94
CA LEU A 441 11.21 7.14 26.85
C LEU A 441 10.00 6.62 27.64
N LEU A 442 9.50 5.41 27.33
CA LEU A 442 8.23 4.89 27.86
C LEU A 442 8.34 4.15 29.19
N GLY A 443 9.50 4.18 29.86
CA GLY A 443 9.73 3.39 31.08
C GLY A 443 9.67 1.87 30.84
N ARG A 444 9.78 1.44 29.58
CA ARG A 444 9.79 0.05 29.14
C ARG A 444 10.72 -0.12 27.94
N ILE A 445 11.22 -1.34 27.75
CA ILE A 445 12.09 -1.68 26.62
C ILE A 445 11.22 -2.14 25.45
N LYS A 446 11.16 -1.34 24.39
CA LYS A 446 10.50 -1.69 23.13
C LYS A 446 11.57 -2.15 22.12
N PRO A 447 11.57 -3.42 21.67
CA PRO A 447 12.50 -3.88 20.65
C PRO A 447 12.38 -3.06 19.36
N VAL A 448 13.53 -2.75 18.75
CA VAL A 448 13.57 -2.06 17.46
C VAL A 448 14.36 -2.86 16.42
N THR A 449 13.92 -2.82 15.17
CA THR A 449 14.74 -3.19 14.00
C THR A 449 14.97 -1.93 13.19
N LEU A 450 16.23 -1.63 12.88
CA LEU A 450 16.63 -0.41 12.18
C LEU A 450 17.44 -0.79 10.95
N GLU A 451 16.92 -0.47 9.77
CA GLU A 451 17.64 -0.57 8.49
C GLU A 451 17.98 0.83 8.01
N LEU A 452 19.24 1.19 8.11
CA LEU A 452 19.72 2.56 7.93
C LEU A 452 20.67 2.67 6.74
N GLY A 453 20.90 3.90 6.29
CA GLY A 453 21.72 4.20 5.12
C GLY A 453 23.12 3.57 5.10
N GLY A 454 23.76 3.64 3.94
CA GLY A 454 25.03 2.99 3.65
C GLY A 454 26.06 3.87 2.97
N LYS A 455 27.31 3.39 2.98
CA LYS A 455 28.40 3.88 2.14
C LYS A 455 29.20 2.70 1.60
N SER A 456 28.48 1.82 0.91
CA SER A 456 29.00 0.53 0.45
C SER A 456 30.12 0.70 -0.57
N ALA A 457 31.02 -0.28 -0.60
CA ALA A 457 32.11 -0.34 -1.55
C ALA A 457 31.95 -1.52 -2.51
N MET A 458 32.29 -1.31 -3.78
CA MET A 458 32.53 -2.35 -4.77
C MET A 458 34.03 -2.38 -5.03
N ILE A 459 34.66 -3.56 -4.94
CA ILE A 459 36.10 -3.73 -5.15
C ILE A 459 36.32 -4.43 -6.49
N VAL A 460 37.06 -3.77 -7.39
CA VAL A 460 37.46 -4.28 -8.70
C VAL A 460 38.94 -4.64 -8.63
N CYS A 461 39.23 -5.93 -8.49
CA CYS A 461 40.57 -6.49 -8.41
C CYS A 461 41.31 -6.44 -9.77
N GLU A 462 42.61 -6.69 -9.73
CA GLU A 462 43.48 -6.67 -10.91
C GLU A 462 43.13 -7.70 -11.99
N ASP A 463 42.51 -8.81 -11.58
CA ASP A 463 42.09 -9.95 -12.40
C ASP A 463 40.61 -9.92 -12.77
N ALA A 464 39.90 -8.85 -12.40
CA ALA A 464 38.48 -8.70 -12.70
C ALA A 464 38.24 -8.58 -14.22
N ASP A 465 37.18 -9.24 -14.72
CA ASP A 465 36.66 -8.94 -16.05
C ASP A 465 36.11 -7.50 -16.05
N ILE A 466 36.79 -6.62 -16.79
CA ILE A 466 36.47 -5.19 -16.79
C ILE A 466 35.10 -4.90 -17.36
N GLU A 467 34.60 -5.66 -18.35
CA GLU A 467 33.26 -5.41 -18.89
C GLU A 467 32.17 -5.78 -17.86
N VAL A 468 32.36 -6.89 -17.15
CA VAL A 468 31.47 -7.30 -16.06
C VAL A 468 31.55 -6.30 -14.90
N ALA A 469 32.74 -5.88 -14.52
CA ALA A 469 32.94 -4.91 -13.44
C ALA A 469 32.30 -3.56 -13.75
N VAL A 470 32.44 -3.06 -14.99
CA VAL A 470 31.78 -1.82 -15.43
C VAL A 470 30.26 -1.97 -15.34
N THR A 471 29.70 -3.07 -15.86
CA THR A 471 28.26 -3.34 -15.81
C THR A 471 27.75 -3.39 -14.37
N GLY A 472 28.45 -4.10 -13.49
CA GLY A 472 28.14 -4.19 -12.07
C GLY A 472 28.22 -2.83 -11.37
N ALA A 473 29.21 -2.00 -11.70
CA ALA A 473 29.34 -0.65 -11.12
C ALA A 473 28.18 0.26 -11.54
N LEU A 474 27.77 0.24 -12.82
CA LEU A 474 26.62 1.00 -13.31
C LEU A 474 25.33 0.58 -12.59
N MET A 475 25.09 -0.73 -12.48
CA MET A 475 23.92 -1.26 -11.74
C MET A 475 23.96 -0.83 -10.27
N ALA A 476 25.10 -1.02 -9.59
CA ALA A 476 25.21 -0.73 -8.17
C ALA A 476 25.05 0.77 -7.83
N ASN A 477 25.33 1.67 -8.77
CA ASN A 477 25.35 3.12 -8.54
C ASN A 477 24.15 3.87 -9.11
N PHE A 478 23.55 3.39 -10.21
CA PHE A 478 22.55 4.15 -10.95
C PHE A 478 21.17 3.49 -10.99
N PHE A 479 21.06 2.21 -10.58
CA PHE A 479 19.77 1.56 -10.37
C PHE A 479 18.92 2.36 -9.38
N SER A 480 17.62 2.52 -9.66
CA SER A 480 16.70 3.38 -8.91
C SER A 480 17.27 4.79 -8.65
N GLN A 481 17.96 5.35 -9.65
CA GLN A 481 18.58 6.68 -9.61
C GLN A 481 19.59 6.83 -8.48
N GLY A 482 20.22 5.72 -8.07
CA GLY A 482 21.16 5.66 -6.96
C GLY A 482 20.53 5.83 -5.57
N ALA A 483 19.20 5.87 -5.47
CA ALA A 483 18.45 5.92 -4.21
C ALA A 483 18.30 4.52 -3.60
N VAL A 484 19.42 3.84 -3.39
CA VAL A 484 19.48 2.48 -2.82
C VAL A 484 20.35 2.52 -1.57
N CYS A 485 19.88 1.97 -0.46
CA CYS A 485 20.63 1.99 0.81
C CYS A 485 21.94 1.18 0.73
N SER A 486 21.96 0.11 -0.08
CA SER A 486 23.15 -0.70 -0.36
C SER A 486 23.97 -0.19 -1.56
N ASN A 487 23.68 1.00 -2.10
CA ASN A 487 24.39 1.58 -3.25
C ASN A 487 25.92 1.58 -3.03
N ALA A 488 26.65 0.95 -3.96
CA ALA A 488 28.11 0.84 -3.92
C ALA A 488 28.78 2.12 -4.44
N THR A 489 28.51 3.23 -3.76
CA THR A 489 28.99 4.57 -4.17
C THR A 489 30.51 4.67 -4.22
N LYS A 490 31.25 3.89 -3.41
CA LYS A 490 32.71 3.77 -3.49
C LYS A 490 33.07 2.60 -4.42
N VAL A 491 33.44 2.89 -5.66
CA VAL A 491 33.99 1.90 -6.58
C VAL A 491 35.51 1.95 -6.48
N LEU A 492 36.07 1.01 -5.70
CA LEU A 492 37.50 0.86 -5.48
C LEU A 492 38.08 0.03 -6.62
N VAL A 493 39.03 0.58 -7.37
CA VAL A 493 39.56 -0.06 -8.58
C VAL A 493 41.06 -0.21 -8.48
N HIS A 494 41.58 -1.40 -8.74
CA HIS A 494 43.01 -1.64 -8.69
C HIS A 494 43.74 -0.77 -9.73
N ILE A 495 44.90 -0.22 -9.37
CA ILE A 495 45.68 0.69 -10.23
C ILE A 495 46.00 0.11 -11.62
N SER A 496 46.16 -1.22 -11.75
CA SER A 496 46.50 -1.87 -13.02
C SER A 496 45.40 -1.76 -14.08
N CYS A 497 44.14 -1.63 -13.67
CA CYS A 497 42.98 -1.57 -14.58
C CYS A 497 42.20 -0.24 -14.50
N TYR A 498 42.68 0.70 -13.67
CA TYR A 498 42.03 1.98 -13.37
C TYR A 498 41.63 2.79 -14.60
N ASP A 499 42.59 3.05 -15.50
CA ASP A 499 42.36 3.90 -16.67
C ASP A 499 41.40 3.25 -17.68
N GLU A 500 41.49 1.94 -17.87
CA GLU A 500 40.59 1.21 -18.75
C GLU A 500 39.16 1.22 -18.21
N PHE A 501 39.00 0.86 -16.92
CA PHE A 501 37.72 0.87 -16.23
C PHE A 501 37.06 2.26 -16.30
N ARG A 502 37.80 3.31 -15.94
CA ARG A 502 37.31 4.70 -15.95
C ARG A 502 36.78 5.10 -17.33
N ARG A 503 37.52 4.82 -18.41
CA ARG A 503 37.08 5.16 -19.77
C ARG A 503 35.78 4.45 -20.15
N LYS A 504 35.67 3.15 -19.82
CA LYS A 504 34.48 2.35 -20.14
C LYS A 504 33.26 2.78 -19.32
N VAL A 505 33.41 3.02 -18.02
CA VAL A 505 32.33 3.55 -17.17
C VAL A 505 31.79 4.86 -17.71
N VAL A 506 32.66 5.83 -18.04
CA VAL A 506 32.23 7.14 -18.57
C VAL A 506 31.46 6.97 -19.89
N LYS A 507 31.98 6.12 -20.80
CA LYS A 507 31.33 5.83 -22.07
C LYS A 507 29.95 5.23 -21.88
N GLN A 508 29.81 4.21 -21.02
CA GLN A 508 28.52 3.55 -20.79
C GLN A 508 27.55 4.47 -20.04
N THR A 509 28.02 5.23 -19.06
CA THR A 509 27.19 6.15 -18.27
C THR A 509 26.58 7.26 -19.14
N THR A 510 27.37 7.82 -20.06
CA THR A 510 26.90 8.85 -21.01
C THR A 510 25.80 8.33 -21.95
N ASN A 511 25.72 7.01 -22.17
CA ASN A 511 24.71 6.39 -23.02
C ASN A 511 23.42 6.00 -22.26
N LEU A 512 23.37 6.20 -20.93
CA LEU A 512 22.16 5.90 -20.16
C LEU A 512 21.05 6.90 -20.51
N ALA A 513 19.92 6.38 -20.97
CA ALA A 513 18.76 7.19 -21.31
C ALA A 513 18.09 7.74 -20.04
N VAL A 514 18.18 9.05 -19.84
CA VAL A 514 17.40 9.81 -18.84
C VAL A 514 16.10 10.26 -19.51
N GLY A 515 14.94 9.93 -18.94
CA GLY A 515 13.66 10.18 -19.63
C GLY A 515 12.43 9.87 -18.79
N ASP A 516 11.24 9.90 -19.43
CA ASP A 516 9.99 9.52 -18.77
C ASP A 516 10.12 8.09 -18.21
N PRO A 517 9.98 7.88 -16.91
CA PRO A 517 10.16 6.57 -16.30
C PRO A 517 9.12 5.54 -16.76
N LEU A 518 8.03 5.95 -17.40
CA LEU A 518 7.03 5.05 -17.98
C LEU A 518 7.46 4.42 -19.32
N LEU A 519 8.53 4.93 -19.95
CA LEU A 519 9.05 4.40 -21.20
C LEU A 519 10.06 3.28 -20.96
N LYS A 520 10.01 2.23 -21.80
CA LYS A 520 10.83 1.01 -21.66
C LYS A 520 12.32 1.27 -21.87
N GLU A 521 12.64 2.23 -22.73
CA GLU A 521 13.99 2.65 -23.07
C GLU A 521 14.67 3.42 -21.94
N THR A 522 13.92 4.07 -21.05
CA THR A 522 14.44 4.86 -19.95
C THR A 522 15.23 3.97 -18.98
N LYS A 523 16.43 4.43 -18.61
CA LYS A 523 17.30 3.78 -17.62
C LYS A 523 17.48 4.60 -16.36
N ILE A 524 17.27 5.92 -16.45
CA ILE A 524 17.31 6.84 -15.31
C ILE A 524 16.01 7.64 -15.30
N GLY A 525 15.19 7.42 -14.29
CA GLY A 525 13.94 8.13 -14.07
C GLY A 525 14.09 9.45 -13.34
N ALA A 526 13.00 9.92 -12.75
CA ALA A 526 12.98 11.12 -11.92
C ALA A 526 13.37 10.81 -10.48
N THR A 527 14.07 11.74 -9.84
CA THR A 527 14.36 11.73 -8.41
C THR A 527 13.08 12.04 -7.63
N ILE A 528 12.89 11.43 -6.45
CA ILE A 528 11.64 11.53 -5.67
C ILE A 528 11.10 12.96 -5.43
N SER A 529 11.98 13.96 -5.28
CA SER A 529 11.57 15.34 -5.05
C SER A 529 12.63 16.33 -5.56
N CYS A 530 12.22 17.58 -5.78
CA CYS A 530 13.13 18.66 -6.16
C CYS A 530 14.18 18.92 -5.06
N GLU A 531 13.79 18.86 -3.79
CA GLU A 531 14.70 19.02 -2.65
C GLU A 531 15.76 17.91 -2.62
N HIS A 532 15.36 16.66 -2.85
CA HIS A 532 16.30 15.54 -2.89
C HIS A 532 17.24 15.64 -4.09
N LEU A 533 16.74 16.04 -5.26
CA LEU A 533 17.57 16.32 -6.43
C LEU A 533 18.62 17.39 -6.14
N ASN A 534 18.21 18.51 -5.52
CA ASN A 534 19.12 19.59 -5.17
C ASN A 534 20.15 19.15 -4.12
N LYS A 535 19.77 18.29 -3.17
CA LYS A 535 20.70 17.70 -2.19
C LYS A 535 21.77 16.84 -2.88
N VAL A 536 21.39 15.98 -3.82
CA VAL A 536 22.34 15.14 -4.58
C VAL A 536 23.29 16.02 -5.39
N LYS A 537 22.75 17.01 -6.11
CA LYS A 537 23.56 17.95 -6.88
C LYS A 537 24.53 18.74 -5.99
N ALA A 538 24.10 19.16 -4.79
CA ALA A 538 24.97 19.87 -3.87
C ALA A 538 26.19 19.04 -3.44
N TYR A 539 26.05 17.72 -3.20
CA TYR A 539 27.20 16.85 -2.93
C TYR A 539 28.19 16.80 -4.12
N ILE A 540 27.67 16.68 -5.34
CA ILE A 540 28.49 16.63 -6.56
C ILE A 540 29.25 17.97 -6.72
N ASP A 541 28.53 19.09 -6.63
CA ASP A 541 29.10 20.43 -6.79
C ASP A 541 30.14 20.73 -5.68
N GLU A 542 29.87 20.33 -4.43
CA GLU A 542 30.79 20.47 -3.30
C GLU A 542 32.07 19.63 -3.51
N ALA A 543 31.94 18.39 -3.99
CA ALA A 543 33.09 17.53 -4.27
C ALA A 543 34.00 18.14 -5.34
N VAL A 544 33.41 18.70 -6.42
CA VAL A 544 34.17 19.40 -7.47
C VAL A 544 34.90 20.63 -6.90
N GLN A 545 34.25 21.39 -6.02
CA GLN A 545 34.90 22.51 -5.32
C GLN A 545 36.06 22.06 -4.41
N GLN A 546 35.98 20.85 -3.85
CA GLN A 546 37.03 20.23 -3.03
C GLN A 546 38.16 19.59 -3.87
N GLY A 547 38.08 19.66 -5.20
CA GLY A 547 39.12 19.17 -6.12
C GLY A 547 38.83 17.81 -6.77
N ALA A 548 37.65 17.23 -6.54
CA ALA A 548 37.21 16.05 -7.30
C ALA A 548 37.06 16.40 -8.78
N LYS A 549 37.32 15.42 -9.65
CA LYS A 549 37.13 15.57 -11.09
C LYS A 549 35.81 14.95 -11.52
N LEU A 550 34.88 15.78 -11.99
CA LEU A 550 33.65 15.32 -12.63
C LEU A 550 33.95 14.81 -14.05
N LEU A 551 33.81 13.52 -14.29
CA LEU A 551 34.11 12.89 -15.58
C LEU A 551 32.93 12.99 -16.56
N CYS A 552 31.70 12.87 -16.07
CA CYS A 552 30.46 13.06 -16.82
C CYS A 552 29.25 13.25 -15.88
N GLY A 553 28.16 13.80 -16.39
CA GLY A 553 26.85 13.89 -15.71
C GLY A 553 26.78 14.90 -14.56
N GLY A 554 25.83 14.74 -13.64
CA GLY A 554 25.61 15.67 -12.51
C GLY A 554 24.80 16.93 -12.87
N ASP A 555 24.18 16.93 -14.06
CA ASP A 555 23.41 18.03 -14.61
C ASP A 555 21.90 17.81 -14.43
N LYS A 556 21.17 18.90 -14.20
CA LYS A 556 19.71 18.86 -14.30
C LYS A 556 19.31 18.63 -15.75
N VAL A 557 18.43 17.67 -15.99
CA VAL A 557 17.98 17.30 -17.35
C VAL A 557 16.55 17.82 -17.56
N LYS A 558 16.28 18.42 -18.72
CA LYS A 558 14.92 18.72 -19.15
C LYS A 558 14.43 17.61 -20.06
N VAL A 559 13.43 16.86 -19.62
CA VAL A 559 12.78 15.83 -20.42
C VAL A 559 11.62 16.48 -21.19
N LYS A 560 11.56 16.23 -22.50
CA LYS A 560 10.54 16.82 -23.37
C LYS A 560 9.13 16.45 -22.91
N ASN A 561 8.24 17.45 -22.82
CA ASN A 561 6.86 17.35 -22.29
C ASN A 561 6.76 17.00 -20.80
N LEU A 562 7.87 17.00 -20.07
CA LEU A 562 7.99 16.69 -18.65
C LEU A 562 9.02 17.63 -17.98
N GLU A 563 9.07 18.89 -18.45
CA GLU A 563 10.12 19.84 -18.10
C GLU A 563 10.12 20.23 -16.61
N ASP A 564 8.98 20.06 -15.94
CA ASP A 564 8.80 20.34 -14.51
C ASP A 564 9.13 19.12 -13.61
N GLY A 565 9.49 17.97 -14.20
CA GLY A 565 9.93 16.80 -13.47
C GLY A 565 11.36 16.89 -12.91
N TYR A 566 11.69 15.99 -11.99
CA TYR A 566 12.91 16.08 -11.18
C TYR A 566 14.04 15.18 -11.73
N TYR A 567 14.64 15.56 -12.86
CA TYR A 567 15.64 14.72 -13.53
C TYR A 567 17.08 15.20 -13.31
N LEU A 568 17.97 14.27 -12.94
CA LEU A 568 19.41 14.49 -12.77
C LEU A 568 20.18 13.43 -13.57
N SER A 569 21.17 13.85 -14.37
CA SER A 569 22.02 12.90 -15.10
C SER A 569 23.01 12.20 -14.14
N PRO A 570 23.28 10.90 -14.34
CA PRO A 570 24.15 10.12 -13.46
C PRO A 570 25.59 10.66 -13.50
N ALA A 571 26.15 11.00 -12.33
CA ALA A 571 27.48 11.57 -12.20
C ALA A 571 28.54 10.50 -11.95
N VAL A 572 29.71 10.66 -12.59
CA VAL A 572 30.91 9.86 -12.28
C VAL A 572 32.02 10.81 -11.86
N LEU A 573 32.56 10.61 -10.66
CA LEU A 573 33.62 11.42 -10.08
C LEU A 573 34.89 10.60 -9.86
N ASP A 574 36.03 11.26 -10.06
CA ASP A 574 37.39 10.77 -9.87
C ASP A 574 38.15 11.76 -8.96
N SER A 575 39.40 11.46 -8.63
CA SER A 575 40.25 12.26 -7.73
C SER A 575 39.63 12.46 -6.34
N ILE A 576 38.96 11.43 -5.82
CA ILE A 576 38.30 11.46 -4.53
C ILE A 576 39.32 11.22 -3.41
N THR A 577 39.29 12.08 -2.39
CA THR A 577 40.14 11.93 -1.19
C THR A 577 39.29 11.59 0.05
N GLU A 578 39.95 11.04 1.07
CA GLU A 578 39.29 10.59 2.30
C GLU A 578 38.70 11.75 3.10
N GLU A 579 39.18 12.98 2.92
CA GLU A 579 38.69 14.18 3.59
C GLU A 579 37.38 14.71 3.00
N MET A 580 37.09 14.39 1.74
CA MET A 580 35.92 14.90 1.05
C MET A 580 34.63 14.40 1.71
N ARG A 581 33.66 15.29 1.84
CA ARG A 581 32.36 14.94 2.42
C ARG A 581 31.66 13.83 1.64
N ILE A 582 31.75 13.88 0.30
CA ILE A 582 31.18 12.88 -0.60
C ILE A 582 31.76 11.48 -0.39
N TYR A 583 32.99 11.36 0.11
CA TYR A 583 33.62 10.08 0.45
C TYR A 583 33.06 9.47 1.74
N LYS A 584 32.69 10.30 2.72
CA LYS A 584 32.24 9.86 4.05
C LYS A 584 30.73 9.68 4.14
N GLU A 585 29.96 10.56 3.51
CA GLU A 585 28.51 10.65 3.67
C GLU A 585 27.73 9.90 2.59
N GLU A 586 26.53 9.46 2.95
CA GLU A 586 25.56 8.90 2.03
C GLU A 586 24.95 10.03 1.17
N ILE A 587 25.09 9.86 -0.15
CA ILE A 587 24.55 10.80 -1.16
C ILE A 587 23.07 10.46 -1.42
N PHE A 588 22.78 9.17 -1.52
CA PHE A 588 21.46 8.60 -1.84
C PHE A 588 20.90 9.08 -3.20
N GLY A 589 21.77 9.13 -4.21
CA GLY A 589 21.44 9.53 -5.57
C GLY A 589 22.51 9.08 -6.56
N ALA A 590 22.27 9.33 -7.85
CA ALA A 590 23.08 8.82 -8.96
C ALA A 590 24.46 9.51 -9.07
N ALA A 591 25.38 9.17 -8.16
CA ALA A 591 26.75 9.65 -8.13
C ALA A 591 27.72 8.51 -7.76
N MET A 592 28.58 8.15 -8.70
CA MET A 592 29.61 7.11 -8.56
C MET A 592 30.97 7.73 -8.26
N LEU A 593 31.68 7.19 -7.26
CA LEU A 593 33.04 7.58 -6.91
C LEU A 593 34.00 6.49 -7.35
N ILE A 594 34.91 6.79 -8.28
CA ILE A 594 35.98 5.88 -8.68
C ILE A 594 37.23 6.24 -7.88
N ILE A 595 37.79 5.27 -7.15
CA ILE A 595 38.91 5.49 -6.23
C ILE A 595 39.97 4.40 -6.46
N PRO A 596 41.23 4.75 -6.77
CA PRO A 596 42.28 3.77 -7.00
C PRO A 596 42.75 3.13 -5.69
N PHE A 597 43.11 1.85 -5.72
CA PHE A 597 43.83 1.17 -4.63
C PHE A 597 45.02 0.37 -5.16
N GLN A 598 46.02 0.15 -4.30
CA GLN A 598 47.29 -0.50 -4.70
C GLN A 598 47.40 -1.99 -4.36
N ASN A 599 46.80 -2.42 -3.26
CA ASN A 599 46.84 -3.81 -2.79
C ASN A 599 45.58 -4.15 -1.98
N ASN A 600 45.41 -5.41 -1.65
CA ASN A 600 44.22 -5.92 -0.98
C ASN A 600 44.02 -5.29 0.42
N GLU A 601 45.10 -5.07 1.17
CA GLU A 601 45.04 -4.43 2.48
C GLU A 601 44.49 -3.01 2.39
N ASP A 602 44.92 -2.23 1.39
CA ASP A 602 44.43 -0.89 1.14
C ASP A 602 42.95 -0.89 0.73
N ALA A 603 42.54 -1.79 -0.18
CA ALA A 603 41.14 -1.93 -0.57
C ALA A 603 40.22 -2.25 0.62
N ILE A 604 40.63 -3.19 1.48
CA ILE A 604 39.87 -3.57 2.68
C ILE A 604 39.79 -2.39 3.66
N ARG A 605 40.88 -1.66 3.87
CA ARG A 605 40.92 -0.47 4.72
C ARG A 605 39.95 0.59 4.21
N MET A 606 40.03 0.95 2.93
CA MET A 606 39.17 1.98 2.30
C MET A 606 37.69 1.59 2.28
N ALA A 607 37.39 0.31 2.06
CA ALA A 607 36.02 -0.21 2.11
C ALA A 607 35.43 -0.11 3.54
N ASN A 608 36.25 -0.37 4.56
CA ASN A 608 35.83 -0.30 5.96
C ASN A 608 35.91 1.09 6.58
N ASP A 609 36.57 2.04 5.92
CA ASP A 609 36.72 3.44 6.31
C ASP A 609 35.42 4.22 6.10
N THR A 610 34.47 3.88 6.96
CA THR A 610 33.13 4.45 7.04
C THR A 610 32.48 4.04 8.36
N SER A 611 31.61 4.91 8.89
CA SER A 611 30.76 4.60 10.05
C SER A 611 29.63 3.64 9.70
N TYR A 612 29.37 3.44 8.41
CA TYR A 612 28.34 2.54 7.87
C TYR A 612 28.86 1.10 7.69
N GLY A 613 27.94 0.17 7.48
CA GLY A 613 28.24 -1.25 7.31
C GLY A 613 27.10 -2.03 6.68
N LEU A 614 26.45 -1.46 5.66
CA LEU A 614 25.42 -2.12 4.88
C LEU A 614 26.01 -2.69 3.59
N ALA A 615 25.70 -3.94 3.29
CA ALA A 615 26.01 -4.60 2.03
C ALA A 615 25.11 -5.84 1.88
N ALA A 616 25.08 -6.40 0.67
CA ALA A 616 24.41 -7.65 0.30
C ALA A 616 22.97 -7.54 -0.24
N ASP A 617 22.52 -8.68 -0.75
CA ASP A 617 21.23 -8.91 -1.39
C ASP A 617 20.10 -8.97 -0.34
N ALA A 618 18.93 -8.44 -0.68
CA ALA A 618 17.76 -8.49 0.17
C ALA A 618 17.15 -9.89 0.31
N MET A 619 17.55 -10.87 -0.52
CA MET A 619 17.05 -12.25 -0.51
C MET A 619 17.66 -13.13 0.59
N ILE A 620 18.71 -12.64 1.26
CA ILE A 620 19.30 -13.26 2.46
C ILE A 620 18.95 -12.40 3.69
N PRO A 621 19.28 -12.82 4.93
CA PRO A 621 19.19 -11.93 6.08
C PRO A 621 19.89 -10.59 5.79
N TYR A 622 19.07 -9.57 5.57
CA TYR A 622 19.49 -8.27 5.11
C TYR A 622 19.57 -7.34 6.30
N GLY A 623 20.69 -6.65 6.43
CA GLY A 623 20.74 -5.47 7.27
C GLY A 623 22.10 -5.02 7.72
N GLY A 624 22.13 -3.84 8.33
CA GLY A 624 23.36 -3.11 8.61
C GLY A 624 24.19 -3.67 9.78
N MET A 625 25.49 -3.39 9.71
CA MET A 625 26.41 -3.33 10.84
C MET A 625 26.72 -1.86 11.18
N LYS A 626 27.37 -1.63 12.34
CA LYS A 626 27.76 -0.28 12.81
C LYS A 626 26.56 0.69 12.84
N GLN A 627 26.65 1.85 12.20
CA GLN A 627 25.59 2.86 12.14
C GLN A 627 24.54 2.59 11.04
N SER A 628 24.71 1.53 10.24
CA SER A 628 23.74 1.14 9.22
C SER A 628 22.56 0.35 9.75
N GLY A 629 22.54 -0.03 11.03
CA GLY A 629 21.35 -0.68 11.57
C GLY A 629 21.55 -1.62 12.74
N PHE A 630 20.43 -2.20 13.16
CA PHE A 630 20.35 -3.24 14.19
C PHE A 630 19.17 -4.16 13.90
N GLY A 631 19.38 -5.47 14.00
CA GLY A 631 18.43 -6.49 13.54
C GLY A 631 18.64 -6.86 12.08
N ARG A 632 17.77 -7.72 11.55
CA ARG A 632 17.77 -8.14 10.15
C ARG A 632 16.35 -8.18 9.60
N GLU A 633 16.21 -7.79 8.35
CA GLU A 633 15.03 -8.05 7.52
C GLU A 633 15.28 -9.25 6.60
N ASN A 634 14.21 -9.82 6.05
CA ASN A 634 14.25 -11.01 5.21
C ASN A 634 14.94 -12.25 5.83
N GLY A 635 14.89 -13.36 5.09
CA GLY A 635 15.39 -14.65 5.54
C GLY A 635 14.73 -15.15 6.84
N VAL A 636 15.29 -16.21 7.40
CA VAL A 636 14.81 -16.79 8.67
C VAL A 636 15.12 -15.87 9.87
N ALA A 637 16.16 -15.03 9.78
CA ALA A 637 16.54 -14.10 10.85
C ALA A 637 15.44 -13.07 11.16
N ALA A 638 14.66 -12.65 10.16
CA ALA A 638 13.51 -11.77 10.38
C ALA A 638 12.48 -12.39 11.33
N LEU A 639 12.29 -13.72 11.32
CA LEU A 639 11.36 -14.38 12.23
C LEU A 639 11.76 -14.18 13.70
N GLU A 640 13.06 -14.07 13.99
CA GLU A 640 13.55 -13.76 15.33
C GLU A 640 13.25 -12.32 15.72
N ALA A 641 13.31 -11.40 14.76
CA ALA A 641 13.00 -9.99 15.00
C ALA A 641 11.50 -9.75 15.26
N PHE A 642 10.61 -10.63 14.77
CA PHE A 642 9.15 -10.52 14.89
C PHE A 642 8.50 -11.57 15.80
N SER A 643 9.28 -12.37 16.51
CA SER A 643 8.79 -13.29 17.54
C SER A 643 9.66 -13.19 18.79
N GLN A 644 9.17 -13.76 19.89
CA GLN A 644 9.96 -13.93 21.11
C GLN A 644 9.93 -15.39 21.53
N LEU A 645 11.06 -15.85 22.07
CA LEU A 645 11.18 -17.20 22.60
C LEU A 645 10.57 -17.25 23.99
N LYS A 646 9.56 -18.10 24.18
CA LYS A 646 9.00 -18.42 25.48
C LYS A 646 9.47 -19.82 25.88
N SER A 647 10.14 -19.91 27.02
CA SER A 647 10.55 -21.18 27.61
C SER A 647 9.50 -21.65 28.61
N VAL A 648 9.07 -22.90 28.48
CA VAL A 648 8.13 -23.55 29.40
C VAL A 648 8.85 -24.74 30.03
N PHE A 649 8.94 -24.74 31.34
CA PHE A 649 9.41 -25.89 32.12
C PHE A 649 8.19 -26.66 32.63
N VAL A 650 8.22 -27.97 32.45
CA VAL A 650 7.19 -28.87 32.95
C VAL A 650 7.84 -29.82 33.95
N ASN A 651 7.38 -29.74 35.20
CA ASN A 651 7.63 -30.80 36.15
C ASN A 651 6.61 -31.92 35.90
N ALA A 652 7.08 -33.04 35.36
CA ALA A 652 6.27 -34.24 35.17
C ALA A 652 6.56 -35.32 36.23
N SER A 653 7.48 -35.07 37.16
CA SER A 653 7.63 -35.92 38.34
C SER A 653 6.46 -35.68 39.30
N GLU A 654 6.00 -36.73 39.96
CA GLU A 654 4.97 -36.61 41.02
C GLU A 654 5.54 -36.02 42.34
N LYS A 655 6.82 -35.59 42.35
CA LYS A 655 7.54 -35.15 43.56
C LYS A 655 8.36 -33.89 43.31
N LEU A 656 8.08 -32.85 44.10
CA LEU A 656 8.93 -31.67 44.19
C LEU A 656 9.88 -31.83 45.38
N ASP A 657 11.18 -31.85 45.12
CA ASP A 657 12.19 -31.81 46.19
C ASP A 657 12.10 -30.46 46.91
N ASN A 658 12.04 -30.49 48.24
CA ASN A 658 12.02 -29.27 49.05
C ASN A 658 13.44 -28.68 49.10
N PRO A 659 13.69 -27.49 48.53
CA PRO A 659 15.04 -26.92 48.50
C PRO A 659 15.50 -26.37 49.86
N PHE A 660 14.67 -26.45 50.90
CA PHE A 660 14.94 -25.91 52.24
C PHE A 660 15.10 -26.98 53.34
N LEU A 661 15.02 -28.28 53.01
CA LEU A 661 15.18 -29.40 53.96
C LEU A 661 16.44 -30.22 53.69
#